data_AF-A0A4U7EUN7-F1
#
_entry.id   AF-A0A4U7EUN7-F1
#
_cell.length_a   1.000
_cell.length_b   1.000
_cell.length_c   1.000
_cell.angle_alpha   90.00
_cell.angle_beta   90.00
_cell.angle_gamma   90.00
#
_symmetry.space_group_name_H-M   'P 1'
#
loop_
_entity.id
_entity.type
_entity.pdbx_description
1 polymer ?
#
loop_
_entity_poly.entity_id
_entity_poly.type
_entity_poly.pdbx_seq_one_letter_code
_entity_poly.pdbx_strand_id
1 'polypeptide(L)'
;MIADRVDADATEELSYRVRSVTDRLGVDADELSATVAVTPAGRGVGLTTAVGDFDRLDRGETIVVGAEDGDDAPGGGSGDDAPADAETTEELPAGWRLAEDDEVALVTGDGVAAAAVGSASPPTPRGRSAESADDDGTGRVETARTAGRAAADEADRLAESPLGTAALPKLGGFETVLLVPDAAGGPFPSAVPDGVEAFAAGFEIAPEDLRDLTGTAENAYAIRPADGADGIDDETVERFVGEVDPAALVEAEITRSDGVVLVDAVVEAPPERDPEASPDAHVRSRFDRDAGTVTFEHVEGEPVPADELELWHDGEEVSDAAFDGDAFATGDEVTVDTGLIATVALRWFDPDANAYDVYARERVDRDAFSLDYDLSTETLELAYDAERAADASDLRLVHRSEDGTRTVGDEFTDGTLAPGDAVTVEDVSIGESVRLEFDVEQPPGVGFGSLVHHRVRPPHVWIHSRAEEGTVVRYGGDESRPADAFVTLVDGEPADAQFPDEYDALSGNEELALGELPLGSTVTVEWHEPDDPVVVAEEEVAPNTRASIEYDPDAGEVTVRHRGGRALPASELELQAGRKPTDVQPADELEEFGPDDSFTAPVPPLSRVRLVWTGGERERHLGGTTTARDGVAATYDADGDTMTVEYVGERPVDPERLRVSVSGAGGSRGRERDQESAFAAEYDELTTGDAVTVTDVGLDDTVIVSVHSEFENGAVTSSVAHFSAAPRRGFVVDSGVGNDGESGTTLRYVGEVRRDADAFRVLIDGEPADAQPADETDRLTGGETLSLGELSAGATIAVEWTGGDETRTVTEHVIPPQATFEVAYEPADDRDEGGVVTFAHAGGDALDAGHVDVVVEPATDGLRPWDPDADEVTAGDETTVAVDEEPRLAVVVFRDHEVLHREPLDRDE
;
A
#
# COMPACT_ATOMS: atom_id res chain seq x y z
N MET A 1 -0.43 -24.30 -7.73
CA MET A 1 -1.66 -24.06 -6.96
C MET A 1 -2.36 -22.92 -7.68
N ILE A 2 -3.45 -23.22 -8.39
CA ILE A 2 -4.12 -22.28 -9.30
C ILE A 2 -4.93 -21.31 -8.44
N ALA A 3 -4.68 -20.01 -8.59
CA ALA A 3 -5.43 -18.97 -7.92
C ALA A 3 -6.80 -18.82 -8.61
N ASP A 4 -7.89 -19.14 -7.92
CA ASP A 4 -9.23 -18.76 -8.36
C ASP A 4 -9.37 -17.23 -8.29
N ARG A 5 -9.40 -16.59 -9.46
CA ARG A 5 -9.72 -15.16 -9.64
C ARG A 5 -11.22 -15.03 -9.94
N VAL A 6 -12.00 -14.62 -8.95
CA VAL A 6 -13.43 -14.31 -9.13
C VAL A 6 -13.58 -12.84 -9.55
N ASP A 7 -14.34 -12.60 -10.62
CA ASP A 7 -14.74 -11.26 -11.09
C ASP A 7 -15.92 -10.76 -10.24
N ALA A 8 -15.89 -9.49 -9.81
CA ALA A 8 -16.92 -8.92 -8.94
C ALA A 8 -18.26 -8.66 -9.65
N ASP A 9 -18.30 -8.70 -10.99
CA ASP A 9 -19.51 -8.47 -11.79
C ASP A 9 -20.40 -9.71 -12.01
N ALA A 10 -20.01 -10.88 -11.50
CA ALA A 10 -20.85 -12.08 -11.51
C ALA A 10 -21.55 -12.26 -10.15
N THR A 11 -22.65 -11.53 -9.93
CA THR A 11 -23.42 -11.57 -8.67
C THR A 11 -24.03 -12.94 -8.34
N GLU A 12 -23.91 -13.95 -9.20
CA GLU A 12 -24.45 -15.30 -8.95
C GLU A 12 -23.42 -16.42 -8.69
N GLU A 13 -22.09 -16.18 -8.80
CA GLU A 13 -21.08 -17.25 -8.64
C GLU A 13 -19.88 -16.90 -7.74
N LEU A 14 -20.13 -16.34 -6.55
CA LEU A 14 -19.10 -16.27 -5.49
C LEU A 14 -18.99 -17.62 -4.77
N SER A 15 -17.78 -18.19 -4.72
CA SER A 15 -17.52 -19.42 -3.97
C SER A 15 -17.82 -19.24 -2.46
N TYR A 16 -18.36 -20.28 -1.81
CA TYR A 16 -18.81 -20.28 -0.40
C TYR A 16 -17.77 -19.76 0.60
N ARG A 17 -16.46 -19.93 0.31
CA ARG A 17 -15.36 -19.43 1.16
C ARG A 17 -15.18 -17.91 1.08
N VAL A 18 -15.47 -17.28 -0.06
CA VAL A 18 -15.37 -15.82 -0.22
C VAL A 18 -16.50 -15.11 0.52
N ARG A 19 -17.74 -15.60 0.42
CA ARG A 19 -18.89 -15.05 1.20
C ARG A 19 -18.65 -15.08 2.71
N SER A 20 -18.08 -16.17 3.23
CA SER A 20 -17.79 -16.29 4.67
C SER A 20 -16.68 -15.35 5.16
N VAL A 21 -15.83 -14.81 4.27
CA VAL A 21 -14.75 -13.88 4.62
C VAL A 21 -15.20 -12.43 4.46
N THR A 22 -15.97 -12.08 3.43
CA THR A 22 -16.59 -10.75 3.28
C THR A 22 -17.62 -10.45 4.36
N ASP A 23 -18.45 -11.43 4.78
CA ASP A 23 -19.38 -11.26 5.90
C ASP A 23 -18.67 -11.07 7.25
N ARG A 24 -17.43 -11.57 7.39
CA ARG A 24 -16.64 -11.47 8.63
C ARG A 24 -15.79 -10.19 8.72
N LEU A 25 -15.51 -9.55 7.57
CA LEU A 25 -14.71 -8.32 7.45
C LEU A 25 -15.57 -7.07 7.17
N GLY A 26 -16.86 -7.22 6.86
CA GLY A 26 -17.79 -6.10 6.69
C GLY A 26 -17.60 -5.28 5.42
N VAL A 27 -16.94 -5.84 4.39
CA VAL A 27 -16.67 -5.21 3.08
C VAL A 27 -17.70 -5.68 2.06
N ASP A 28 -18.33 -4.74 1.35
CA ASP A 28 -19.25 -5.04 0.25
C ASP A 28 -18.47 -5.51 -1.00
N ALA A 29 -18.95 -6.57 -1.65
CA ALA A 29 -18.35 -7.05 -2.90
C ALA A 29 -18.46 -6.02 -4.04
N ASP A 30 -19.48 -5.16 -3.99
CA ASP A 30 -19.72 -4.06 -4.93
C ASP A 30 -18.65 -2.93 -4.83
N GLU A 31 -17.80 -2.92 -3.80
CA GLU A 31 -16.64 -2.00 -3.68
C GLU A 31 -15.33 -2.61 -4.20
N LEU A 32 -15.29 -3.91 -4.52
CA LEU A 32 -14.08 -4.59 -4.99
C LEU A 32 -13.92 -4.45 -6.51
N SER A 33 -13.39 -3.31 -6.95
CA SER A 33 -13.05 -3.05 -8.36
C SER A 33 -11.76 -3.74 -8.84
N ALA A 34 -11.21 -4.69 -8.07
CA ALA A 34 -9.99 -5.41 -8.44
C ALA A 34 -10.01 -6.87 -7.98
N THR A 35 -9.41 -7.76 -8.79
CA THR A 35 -9.32 -9.19 -8.48
C THR A 35 -8.45 -9.47 -7.26
N VAL A 36 -8.97 -10.23 -6.29
CA VAL A 36 -8.27 -10.63 -5.06
C VAL A 36 -7.71 -12.05 -5.22
N ALA A 37 -6.41 -12.26 -4.95
CA ALA A 37 -5.82 -13.59 -4.80
C ALA A 37 -5.36 -13.79 -3.35
N VAL A 38 -5.78 -14.89 -2.72
CA VAL A 38 -5.42 -15.25 -1.35
C VAL A 38 -4.33 -16.33 -1.40
N THR A 39 -3.14 -16.03 -0.88
CA THR A 39 -2.04 -17.02 -0.78
C THR A 39 -1.62 -17.18 0.70
N PRO A 40 -1.44 -18.40 1.22
CA PRO A 40 -0.97 -18.58 2.59
C PRO A 40 0.53 -18.26 2.70
N ALA A 41 0.89 -17.32 3.58
CA ALA A 41 2.28 -17.08 4.00
C ALA A 41 2.45 -17.46 5.47
N GLY A 42 3.63 -17.97 5.85
CA GLY A 42 3.90 -18.64 7.14
C GLY A 42 3.75 -17.82 8.43
N ARG A 43 3.29 -16.56 8.38
CA ARG A 43 2.99 -15.73 9.57
C ARG A 43 1.72 -14.86 9.42
N GLY A 44 0.74 -15.31 8.66
CA GLY A 44 -0.56 -14.65 8.55
C GLY A 44 -1.16 -14.73 7.14
N VAL A 45 -2.45 -14.40 7.04
CA VAL A 45 -3.16 -14.30 5.75
C VAL A 45 -2.67 -13.03 5.06
N GLY A 46 -1.87 -13.19 4.00
CA GLY A 46 -1.50 -12.08 3.11
C GLY A 46 -2.65 -11.81 2.14
N LEU A 47 -3.22 -10.61 2.23
CA LEU A 47 -4.19 -10.08 1.27
C LEU A 47 -3.40 -9.29 0.23
N THR A 48 -3.13 -9.89 -0.93
CA THR A 48 -2.52 -9.18 -2.06
C THR A 48 -3.62 -8.68 -2.97
N THR A 49 -3.90 -7.39 -2.86
CA THR A 49 -4.72 -6.65 -3.82
C THR A 49 -3.81 -6.26 -4.99
N ALA A 50 -4.16 -6.66 -6.21
CA ALA A 50 -3.62 -5.98 -7.39
C ALA A 50 -4.39 -4.66 -7.53
N VAL A 51 -3.99 -3.65 -6.74
CA VAL A 51 -4.46 -2.27 -6.88
C VAL A 51 -3.51 -1.55 -7.80
N GLY A 52 -4.03 -0.98 -8.90
CA GLY A 52 -3.39 0.17 -9.52
C GLY A 52 -3.52 1.36 -8.58
N ASP A 53 -2.38 1.83 -8.05
CA ASP A 53 -2.16 3.05 -7.26
C ASP A 53 -3.40 3.65 -6.56
N PHE A 54 -3.58 3.28 -5.28
CA PHE A 54 -4.15 4.22 -4.31
C PHE A 54 -3.08 5.28 -4.04
N ASP A 55 -3.43 6.56 -4.18
CA ASP A 55 -2.62 7.72 -3.83
C ASP A 55 -1.83 7.48 -2.53
N ARG A 56 -0.55 7.17 -2.70
CA ARG A 56 0.47 7.59 -1.76
C ARG A 56 0.56 9.10 -1.96
N LEU A 57 0.39 9.86 -0.89
CA LEU A 57 0.79 11.28 -0.88
C LEU A 57 2.23 11.35 -1.40
N ASP A 58 2.40 11.87 -2.61
CA ASP A 58 3.73 12.20 -3.12
C ASP A 58 4.31 13.28 -2.22
N ARG A 59 5.48 12.95 -1.67
CA ARG A 59 6.38 13.91 -1.04
C ARG A 59 6.83 14.91 -2.10
N GLY A 60 6.68 16.21 -1.79
CA GLY A 60 7.41 17.29 -2.44
C GLY A 60 6.93 17.66 -3.85
N GLU A 61 5.83 18.39 -3.95
CA GLU A 61 5.64 19.34 -5.05
C GLU A 61 4.76 20.51 -4.61
N THR A 62 5.26 21.73 -4.84
CA THR A 62 4.68 23.02 -4.46
C THR A 62 3.48 23.37 -5.34
N ILE A 63 2.32 23.66 -4.74
CA ILE A 63 1.19 24.27 -5.44
C ILE A 63 1.43 25.79 -5.51
N VAL A 64 1.47 26.34 -6.72
CA VAL A 64 1.49 27.79 -6.97
C VAL A 64 0.04 28.27 -7.08
N VAL A 65 -0.43 29.07 -6.12
CA VAL A 65 -1.75 29.73 -6.19
C VAL A 65 -1.54 31.20 -6.60
N GLY A 66 -1.92 31.54 -7.83
CA GLY A 66 -1.90 32.92 -8.31
C GLY A 66 -3.13 33.70 -7.85
N ALA A 67 -2.91 34.91 -7.32
CA ALA A 67 -3.97 35.86 -7.00
C ALA A 67 -4.34 36.73 -8.23
N GLU A 68 -5.64 36.94 -8.43
CA GLU A 68 -6.16 38.01 -9.28
C GLU A 68 -6.05 39.36 -8.55
N ASP A 69 -5.54 40.40 -9.23
CA ASP A 69 -5.81 41.79 -8.84
C ASP A 69 -6.01 42.69 -10.07
N GLY A 70 -7.11 43.44 -10.06
CA GLY A 70 -7.52 44.34 -11.12
C GLY A 70 -6.96 45.76 -10.98
N ASP A 71 -6.28 46.22 -12.03
CA ASP A 71 -6.14 47.59 -12.59
C ASP A 71 -5.90 48.81 -11.66
N ASP A 72 -4.69 49.40 -11.75
CA ASP A 72 -4.48 50.79 -12.23
C ASP A 72 -2.97 51.12 -12.43
N ALA A 73 -2.61 51.59 -13.64
CA ALA A 73 -1.23 51.84 -14.12
C ALA A 73 -0.67 53.26 -13.78
N PRO A 74 0.51 53.75 -14.31
CA PRO A 74 1.75 53.11 -14.79
C PRO A 74 3.06 53.74 -14.22
N GLY A 75 4.20 53.03 -14.20
CA GLY A 75 5.52 53.69 -14.15
C GLY A 75 6.76 52.91 -13.73
N GLY A 76 7.37 52.17 -14.68
CA GLY A 76 8.82 52.11 -14.94
C GLY A 76 9.83 51.62 -13.87
N GLY A 77 10.46 50.47 -14.16
CA GLY A 77 11.92 50.29 -14.03
C GLY A 77 12.42 49.07 -13.23
N SER A 78 12.79 48.00 -13.95
CA SER A 78 13.86 46.99 -13.71
C SER A 78 14.23 46.55 -12.28
N GLY A 79 14.15 45.23 -12.02
CA GLY A 79 14.99 44.50 -11.04
C GLY A 79 14.36 43.19 -10.54
N ASP A 80 15.11 42.08 -10.69
CA ASP A 80 15.02 40.73 -10.08
C ASP A 80 13.66 40.16 -9.63
N ASP A 81 13.28 39.03 -10.24
CA ASP A 81 12.14 38.19 -9.86
C ASP A 81 12.45 37.39 -8.58
N ALA A 82 11.72 37.70 -7.50
CA ALA A 82 11.54 36.90 -6.29
C ALA A 82 10.04 36.57 -6.15
N PRO A 83 9.65 35.43 -5.53
CA PRO A 83 8.23 35.07 -5.39
C PRO A 83 7.51 36.13 -4.54
N ALA A 84 6.33 36.55 -5.00
CA ALA A 84 5.68 37.80 -4.61
C ALA A 84 4.72 37.71 -3.42
N ASP A 85 4.65 36.59 -2.70
CA ASP A 85 3.79 36.42 -1.51
C ASP A 85 4.61 36.06 -0.27
N ALA A 86 5.44 37.00 0.18
CA ALA A 86 6.10 36.92 1.47
C ALA A 86 5.79 38.19 2.27
N GLU A 87 5.02 38.05 3.36
CA GLU A 87 4.80 39.17 4.27
C GLU A 87 6.10 39.46 5.05
N THR A 88 6.66 40.66 4.85
CA THR A 88 7.69 41.19 5.75
C THR A 88 7.01 41.66 7.03
N THR A 89 7.05 40.85 8.09
CA THR A 89 6.42 41.21 9.36
C THR A 89 7.38 42.08 10.19
N GLU A 90 6.87 43.12 10.87
CA GLU A 90 7.68 43.98 11.77
C GLU A 90 8.19 43.25 13.03
N GLU A 91 7.86 41.96 13.18
CA GLU A 91 8.11 41.11 14.34
C GLU A 91 9.25 40.09 14.14
N LEU A 92 9.89 40.08 12.96
CA LEU A 92 11.07 39.28 12.61
C LEU A 92 12.33 40.16 12.38
N PRO A 93 13.55 39.61 12.52
CA PRO A 93 14.78 40.33 12.18
C PRO A 93 14.83 40.79 10.71
N ALA A 94 15.54 41.88 10.43
CA ALA A 94 15.61 42.46 9.10
C ALA A 94 16.21 41.46 8.08
N GLY A 95 15.48 41.18 6.99
CA GLY A 95 15.90 40.24 5.93
C GLY A 95 15.21 38.87 5.99
N TRP A 96 14.53 38.56 7.10
CA TRP A 96 13.78 37.32 7.28
C TRP A 96 12.34 37.46 6.76
N ARG A 97 11.83 36.41 6.12
CA ARG A 97 10.53 36.35 5.45
C ARG A 97 9.75 35.15 5.97
N LEU A 98 8.45 35.33 6.23
CA LEU A 98 7.53 34.27 6.64
C LEU A 98 6.60 33.96 5.45
N ALA A 99 6.46 32.68 5.13
CA ALA A 99 5.49 32.14 4.21
C ALA A 99 4.63 31.10 4.95
N GLU A 100 3.34 31.05 4.66
CA GLU A 100 2.36 30.20 5.32
C GLU A 100 1.49 29.50 4.28
N ASP A 101 1.23 28.22 4.51
CA ASP A 101 0.22 27.41 3.83
C ASP A 101 -0.58 26.61 4.88
N ASP A 102 -1.73 26.04 4.51
CA ASP A 102 -2.66 25.36 5.42
C ASP A 102 -2.00 24.22 6.22
N GLU A 103 -0.87 23.67 5.76
CA GLU A 103 -0.14 22.56 6.39
C GLU A 103 1.23 22.93 6.98
N VAL A 104 1.84 24.05 6.56
CA VAL A 104 3.24 24.39 6.90
C VAL A 104 3.46 25.90 7.04
N ALA A 105 4.18 26.31 8.09
CA ALA A 105 4.71 27.69 8.22
C ALA A 105 6.24 27.68 8.05
N LEU A 106 6.76 28.50 7.13
CA LEU A 106 8.18 28.54 6.72
C LEU A 106 8.76 29.94 6.97
N VAL A 107 9.90 30.03 7.67
CA VAL A 107 10.66 31.27 7.82
C VAL A 107 12.02 31.13 7.14
N THR A 108 12.36 32.07 6.26
CA THR A 108 13.63 32.06 5.51
C THR A 108 14.35 33.41 5.62
N GLY A 109 15.67 33.40 5.77
CA GLY A 109 16.50 34.61 5.80
C GLY A 109 17.98 34.28 5.61
N ASP A 110 18.69 35.05 4.77
CA ASP A 110 20.14 34.95 4.49
C ASP A 110 20.69 33.50 4.47
N GLY A 111 20.10 32.63 3.64
CA GLY A 111 20.56 31.25 3.43
C GLY A 111 20.16 30.25 4.52
N VAL A 112 19.31 30.63 5.47
CA VAL A 112 18.77 29.76 6.53
C VAL A 112 17.25 29.65 6.39
N ALA A 113 16.72 28.43 6.49
CA ALA A 113 15.30 28.14 6.47
C ALA A 113 14.89 27.33 7.70
N ALA A 114 13.75 27.66 8.29
CA ALA A 114 13.10 26.88 9.33
C ALA A 114 11.66 26.58 8.90
N ALA A 115 11.27 25.30 8.91
CA ALA A 115 9.93 24.85 8.54
C ALA A 115 9.22 24.25 9.77
N ALA A 116 7.98 24.66 10.01
CA ALA A 116 7.06 23.98 10.90
C ALA A 116 6.03 23.24 10.04
N VAL A 117 6.31 21.97 9.74
CA VAL A 117 5.36 21.06 9.09
C VAL A 117 4.46 20.51 10.18
N GLY A 118 3.15 20.43 9.95
CA GLY A 118 2.23 19.67 10.81
C GLY A 118 2.53 18.16 10.77
N SER A 119 3.68 17.74 11.28
CA SER A 119 4.05 16.32 11.45
C SER A 119 5.00 16.13 12.63
N ALA A 120 4.57 16.64 13.77
CA ALA A 120 4.68 15.92 15.03
C ALA A 120 3.38 16.22 15.75
N SER A 121 2.64 15.20 16.19
CA SER A 121 1.86 15.43 17.40
C SER A 121 2.87 15.91 18.44
N PRO A 122 2.81 17.15 18.96
CA PRO A 122 3.49 17.42 20.20
C PRO A 122 2.95 16.42 21.24
N PRO A 123 3.75 15.99 22.23
CA PRO A 123 3.18 15.27 23.37
C PRO A 123 2.06 16.14 23.92
N THR A 124 0.84 15.62 23.87
CA THR A 124 -0.33 16.33 24.40
C THR A 124 -0.18 16.34 25.92
N PRO A 125 0.01 17.48 26.61
CA PRO A 125 -0.45 17.56 27.98
C PRO A 125 -1.98 17.52 27.89
N ARG A 126 -2.59 16.34 28.06
CA ARG A 126 -4.06 16.20 28.13
C ARG A 126 -4.55 17.05 29.30
N GLY A 127 -5.02 18.25 28.99
CA GLY A 127 -5.31 19.25 29.99
C GLY A 127 -5.75 20.60 29.47
N ARG A 128 -6.63 20.67 28.45
CA ARG A 128 -7.76 21.63 28.30
C ARG A 128 -8.28 21.66 26.86
N SER A 129 -9.62 21.76 26.77
CA SER A 129 -10.45 22.36 25.73
C SER A 129 -9.91 22.40 24.30
N ALA A 130 -10.60 21.73 23.37
CA ALA A 130 -10.41 21.89 21.93
C ALA A 130 -10.53 23.37 21.52
N GLU A 131 -9.40 23.95 21.12
CA GLU A 131 -9.33 25.22 20.42
C GLU A 131 -9.63 24.95 18.93
N SER A 132 -10.35 25.88 18.30
CA SER A 132 -10.83 25.82 16.92
C SER A 132 -9.67 25.73 15.91
N ALA A 133 -9.91 25.16 14.71
CA ALA A 133 -8.93 25.04 13.63
C ALA A 133 -8.21 26.34 13.22
N ASP A 134 -8.80 27.52 13.50
CA ASP A 134 -8.15 28.83 13.35
C ASP A 134 -6.97 29.07 14.34
N ASP A 135 -6.92 28.37 15.47
CA ASP A 135 -5.86 28.50 16.50
C ASP A 135 -4.65 27.59 16.21
N ASP A 136 -4.84 26.46 15.52
CA ASP A 136 -3.73 25.59 15.08
C ASP A 136 -2.84 26.25 14.01
N GLY A 137 -3.43 27.08 13.14
CA GLY A 137 -2.68 27.95 12.23
C GLY A 137 -1.87 28.99 12.99
N THR A 138 -2.50 29.67 13.96
CA THR A 138 -1.84 30.69 14.80
C THR A 138 -0.71 30.11 15.66
N GLY A 139 -0.89 28.90 16.22
CA GLY A 139 0.12 28.18 16.99
C GLY A 139 1.32 27.74 16.15
N ARG A 140 1.10 27.29 14.91
CA ARG A 140 2.17 26.96 13.95
C ARG A 140 2.95 28.19 13.51
N VAL A 141 2.28 29.31 13.27
CA VAL A 141 2.91 30.58 12.94
C VAL A 141 3.76 31.13 14.08
N GLU A 142 3.25 31.10 15.32
CA GLU A 142 4.05 31.49 16.49
C GLU A 142 5.21 30.52 16.76
N THR A 143 5.03 29.22 16.48
CA THR A 143 6.10 28.21 16.56
C THR A 143 7.16 28.44 15.49
N ALA A 144 6.78 28.69 14.24
CA ALA A 144 7.68 29.01 13.14
C ALA A 144 8.39 30.36 13.35
N ARG A 145 7.72 31.37 13.92
CA ARG A 145 8.35 32.64 14.34
C ARG A 145 9.32 32.44 15.51
N THR A 146 8.99 31.59 16.47
CA THR A 146 9.87 31.26 17.59
C THR A 146 11.09 30.47 17.12
N ALA A 147 10.88 29.48 16.24
CA ALA A 147 11.94 28.72 15.57
C ALA A 147 12.78 29.63 14.66
N GLY A 148 12.18 30.56 13.93
CA GLY A 148 12.86 31.52 13.07
C GLY A 148 13.69 32.54 13.87
N ARG A 149 13.19 33.01 15.03
CA ARG A 149 14.00 33.84 15.95
C ARG A 149 15.12 33.04 16.61
N ALA A 150 14.85 31.79 17.00
CA ALA A 150 15.87 30.89 17.53
C ALA A 150 16.94 30.58 16.47
N ALA A 151 16.54 30.33 15.23
CA ALA A 151 17.42 30.11 14.09
C ALA A 151 18.20 31.38 13.72
N ALA A 152 17.62 32.58 13.85
CA ALA A 152 18.33 33.84 13.63
C ALA A 152 19.34 34.12 14.75
N ASP A 153 18.95 33.94 16.02
CA ASP A 153 19.86 34.06 17.17
C ASP A 153 20.97 33.01 17.11
N GLU A 154 20.66 31.80 16.63
CA GLU A 154 21.62 30.70 16.46
C GLU A 154 22.50 30.92 15.23
N ALA A 155 21.98 31.46 14.12
CA ALA A 155 22.75 31.84 12.95
C ALA A 155 23.69 33.03 13.23
N ASP A 156 23.26 34.02 14.01
CA ASP A 156 24.11 35.11 14.49
C ASP A 156 25.18 34.56 15.46
N ARG A 157 24.82 33.69 16.41
CA ARG A 157 25.81 32.98 17.27
C ARG A 157 26.76 32.11 16.46
N LEU A 158 26.29 31.46 15.40
CA LEU A 158 27.06 30.60 14.51
C LEU A 158 28.03 31.42 13.66
N ALA A 159 27.58 32.53 13.08
CA ALA A 159 28.40 33.49 12.36
C ALA A 159 29.48 34.12 13.25
N GLU A 160 29.18 34.28 14.55
CA GLU A 160 30.12 34.70 15.58
C GLU A 160 30.93 33.54 16.21
N SER A 161 30.61 32.28 15.88
CA SER A 161 31.26 31.09 16.41
C SER A 161 32.55 30.74 15.65
N PRO A 162 33.45 29.94 16.26
CA PRO A 162 34.60 29.37 15.55
C PRO A 162 34.21 28.58 14.29
N LEU A 163 33.06 27.89 14.32
CA LEU A 163 32.54 27.14 13.16
C LEU A 163 32.15 28.08 12.02
N GLY A 164 31.33 29.11 12.27
CA GLY A 164 30.94 30.06 11.20
C GLY A 164 32.10 30.92 10.70
N THR A 165 33.06 31.27 11.56
CA THR A 165 34.28 31.96 11.13
C THR A 165 35.13 31.10 10.18
N ALA A 166 35.16 29.78 10.39
CA ALA A 166 35.90 28.84 9.56
C ALA A 166 35.12 28.40 8.30
N ALA A 167 33.82 28.19 8.43
CA ALA A 167 32.94 27.64 7.39
C ALA A 167 32.51 28.70 6.36
N LEU A 168 32.08 29.90 6.77
CA LEU A 168 31.51 30.90 5.86
C LEU A 168 32.45 31.32 4.69
N PRO A 169 33.78 31.49 4.89
CA PRO A 169 34.69 31.80 3.78
C PRO A 169 34.90 30.65 2.79
N LYS A 170 34.71 29.40 3.21
CA LYS A 170 34.85 28.20 2.38
C LYS A 170 33.54 27.83 1.69
N LEU A 171 32.41 27.93 2.39
CA LEU A 171 31.11 27.46 1.92
C LEU A 171 30.38 28.46 1.02
N GLY A 172 30.76 29.74 1.04
CA GLY A 172 30.07 30.81 0.29
C GLY A 172 30.18 30.76 -1.24
N GLY A 173 30.77 29.70 -1.81
CA GLY A 173 30.86 29.46 -3.26
C GLY A 173 30.05 28.26 -3.76
N PHE A 174 29.41 27.50 -2.87
CA PHE A 174 28.62 26.32 -3.21
C PHE A 174 27.16 26.70 -3.50
N GLU A 175 26.48 25.91 -4.32
CA GLU A 175 25.08 26.13 -4.70
C GLU A 175 24.14 25.94 -3.51
N THR A 176 24.38 24.89 -2.73
CA THR A 176 23.60 24.55 -1.53
C THR A 176 24.50 24.50 -0.31
N VAL A 177 24.06 25.06 0.82
CA VAL A 177 24.79 25.00 2.10
C VAL A 177 23.85 24.52 3.20
N LEU A 178 24.25 23.45 3.89
CA LEU A 178 23.59 22.90 5.07
C LEU A 178 24.34 23.33 6.33
N LEU A 179 23.60 23.77 7.36
CA LEU A 179 24.15 24.17 8.65
C LEU A 179 23.39 23.47 9.78
N VAL A 180 24.11 22.72 10.61
CA VAL A 180 23.56 21.99 11.76
C VAL A 180 24.27 22.46 13.04
N PRO A 181 23.66 23.38 13.80
CA PRO A 181 24.32 24.03 14.95
C PRO A 181 24.38 23.16 16.21
N ASP A 182 23.51 22.15 16.31
CA ASP A 182 23.47 21.14 17.35
C ASP A 182 23.18 19.78 16.73
N ALA A 183 24.18 18.92 16.71
CA ALA A 183 24.11 17.61 16.09
C ALA A 183 23.52 16.54 17.05
N ALA A 184 23.33 16.85 18.34
CA ALA A 184 22.83 15.90 19.33
C ALA A 184 21.28 15.79 19.38
N GLY A 185 20.55 16.72 18.76
CA GLY A 185 19.08 16.81 18.85
C GLY A 185 18.34 17.08 17.53
N GLY A 186 19.02 17.07 16.39
CA GLY A 186 18.44 17.37 15.08
C GLY A 186 17.74 16.17 14.41
N PRO A 187 16.72 16.41 13.55
CA PRO A 187 16.05 15.34 12.80
C PRO A 187 16.91 14.71 11.67
N PHE A 188 18.07 15.28 11.39
CA PHE A 188 19.00 14.82 10.35
C PHE A 188 20.45 15.25 10.66
N PRO A 189 21.47 14.40 10.41
CA PRO A 189 21.38 13.00 9.99
C PRO A 189 20.93 12.07 11.12
N SER A 190 20.51 10.85 10.77
CA SER A 190 19.92 9.88 11.70
C SER A 190 20.90 9.26 12.70
N ALA A 191 22.21 9.32 12.46
CA ALA A 191 23.26 8.83 13.35
C ALA A 191 24.52 9.72 13.28
N VAL A 192 24.45 10.94 13.81
CA VAL A 192 25.67 11.73 14.04
C VAL A 192 26.64 10.92 14.93
N PRO A 193 27.91 10.67 14.52
CA PRO A 193 28.90 9.97 15.33
C PRO A 193 29.11 10.65 16.68
N ASP A 194 29.27 9.85 17.72
CA ASP A 194 29.60 10.33 19.06
C ASP A 194 30.84 11.22 19.01
N GLY A 195 30.71 12.45 19.49
CA GLY A 195 31.79 13.44 19.51
C GLY A 195 31.71 14.55 18.45
N VAL A 196 30.69 14.59 17.59
CA VAL A 196 30.38 15.79 16.76
C VAL A 196 29.32 16.64 17.45
N GLU A 197 29.63 17.91 17.71
CA GLU A 197 28.72 18.85 18.40
C GLU A 197 27.90 19.69 17.41
N ALA A 198 28.51 20.06 16.27
CA ALA A 198 27.89 20.86 15.21
C ALA A 198 28.64 20.66 13.90
N PHE A 199 27.99 20.91 12.76
CA PHE A 199 28.66 20.89 11.46
C PHE A 199 28.00 21.78 10.41
N ALA A 200 28.70 21.96 9.29
CA ALA A 200 28.24 22.64 8.10
C ALA A 200 28.72 21.87 6.86
N ALA A 201 27.91 21.83 5.81
CA ALA A 201 28.25 21.21 4.52
C ALA A 201 27.89 22.17 3.37
N GLY A 202 28.68 22.18 2.31
CA GLY A 202 28.42 22.91 1.07
C GLY A 202 28.50 21.96 -0.09
N PHE A 203 27.48 21.98 -0.94
CA PHE A 203 27.32 21.08 -2.07
C PHE A 203 27.42 21.86 -3.39
N GLU A 204 28.28 21.43 -4.32
CA GLU A 204 28.38 22.06 -5.64
C GLU A 204 27.12 21.81 -6.46
N ILE A 205 26.50 20.65 -6.28
CA ILE A 205 25.20 20.28 -6.84
C ILE A 205 24.24 20.00 -5.69
N ALA A 206 23.00 20.46 -5.79
CA ALA A 206 22.00 20.18 -4.76
C ALA A 206 21.81 18.65 -4.57
N PRO A 207 21.63 18.15 -3.34
CA PRO A 207 21.43 16.71 -3.09
C PRO A 207 20.28 16.07 -3.89
N GLU A 208 19.27 16.86 -4.27
CA GLU A 208 18.14 16.44 -5.11
C GLU A 208 18.51 16.21 -6.58
N ASP A 209 19.55 16.89 -7.07
CA ASP A 209 20.03 16.82 -8.46
C ASP A 209 21.25 15.89 -8.62
N LEU A 210 21.68 15.21 -7.54
CA LEU A 210 22.82 14.29 -7.56
C LEU A 210 22.67 13.15 -8.56
N ARG A 211 21.43 12.78 -8.92
CA ARG A 211 21.15 11.74 -9.93
C ARG A 211 21.53 12.18 -11.35
N ASP A 212 21.52 13.48 -11.63
CA ASP A 212 21.88 14.03 -12.93
C ASP A 212 23.38 14.41 -13.01
N LEU A 213 24.15 14.19 -11.93
CA LEU A 213 25.58 14.47 -11.88
C LEU A 213 26.32 13.57 -12.89
N THR A 214 26.95 14.20 -13.88
CA THR A 214 27.82 13.51 -14.84
C THR A 214 29.28 13.73 -14.48
N GLY A 215 29.92 12.72 -13.89
CA GLY A 215 31.31 12.80 -13.39
C GLY A 215 31.37 13.13 -11.90
N THR A 216 32.34 13.95 -11.49
CA THR A 216 32.59 14.30 -10.08
C THR A 216 32.09 15.71 -9.73
N ALA A 217 31.63 15.92 -8.50
CA ALA A 217 31.37 17.23 -7.89
C ALA A 217 32.32 17.47 -6.71
N GLU A 218 32.64 18.73 -6.44
CA GLU A 218 33.39 19.14 -5.23
C GLU A 218 32.40 19.54 -4.13
N ASN A 219 32.51 18.96 -2.94
CA ASN A 219 31.73 19.31 -1.75
C ASN A 219 32.68 19.74 -0.62
N ALA A 220 32.20 20.47 0.37
CA ALA A 220 33.02 20.88 1.51
C ALA A 220 32.27 20.79 2.84
N TYR A 221 32.96 20.37 3.90
CA TYR A 221 32.40 20.19 5.23
C TYR A 221 33.23 20.94 6.26
N ALA A 222 32.57 21.44 7.29
CA ALA A 222 33.19 21.99 8.49
C ALA A 222 32.53 21.35 9.71
N ILE A 223 33.29 20.62 10.51
CA ILE A 223 32.82 19.80 11.62
C ILE A 223 33.42 20.35 12.91
N ARG A 224 32.59 20.59 13.93
CA ARG A 224 33.02 20.94 15.29
C ARG A 224 32.91 19.70 16.18
N PRO A 225 34.04 19.09 16.56
CA PRO A 225 34.01 17.99 17.52
C PRO A 225 33.88 18.50 18.96
N ALA A 226 33.22 17.74 19.82
CA ALA A 226 32.97 18.07 21.22
C ALA A 226 34.27 18.24 22.05
N ASP A 227 35.29 17.43 21.74
CA ASP A 227 36.61 17.47 22.39
C ASP A 227 37.68 18.24 21.58
N GLY A 228 37.24 19.03 20.60
CA GLY A 228 38.10 19.80 19.68
C GLY A 228 38.64 18.98 18.51
N ALA A 229 39.31 19.65 17.56
CA ALA A 229 39.69 19.07 16.25
C ALA A 229 40.59 17.82 16.30
N ASP A 230 41.31 17.58 17.39
CA ASP A 230 42.15 16.38 17.59
C ASP A 230 41.38 15.24 18.29
N GLY A 231 40.12 15.45 18.67
CA GLY A 231 39.26 14.47 19.35
C GLY A 231 38.53 13.51 18.42
N ILE A 232 38.63 13.72 17.11
CA ILE A 232 38.06 12.85 16.06
C ILE A 232 39.15 12.52 15.03
N ASP A 233 39.32 11.24 14.72
CA ASP A 233 40.25 10.76 13.70
C ASP A 233 39.69 10.92 12.27
N ASP A 234 40.56 10.71 11.28
CA ASP A 234 40.22 10.89 9.85
C ASP A 234 39.14 9.90 9.39
N GLU A 235 39.19 8.65 9.86
CA GLU A 235 38.25 7.59 9.52
C GLU A 235 36.83 7.92 10.02
N THR A 236 36.71 8.42 11.25
CA THR A 236 35.42 8.88 11.78
C THR A 236 34.88 10.10 11.02
N VAL A 237 35.76 10.97 10.53
CA VAL A 237 35.38 12.13 9.70
C VAL A 237 34.89 11.70 8.32
N GLU A 238 35.55 10.74 7.68
CA GLU A 238 35.13 10.18 6.39
C GLU A 238 33.78 9.47 6.51
N ARG A 239 33.60 8.64 7.55
CA ARG A 239 32.32 8.00 7.86
C ARG A 239 31.21 9.03 8.07
N PHE A 240 31.49 10.10 8.80
CA PHE A 240 30.54 11.19 9.00
C PHE A 240 30.14 11.87 7.68
N VAL A 241 31.11 12.14 6.81
CA VAL A 241 30.85 12.75 5.49
C VAL A 241 29.97 11.84 4.64
N GLY A 242 30.24 10.54 4.61
CA GLY A 242 29.42 9.55 3.88
C GLY A 242 28.00 9.37 4.44
N GLU A 243 27.75 9.74 5.70
CA GLU A 243 26.39 9.73 6.25
C GLU A 243 25.61 11.02 5.95
N VAL A 244 26.32 12.17 5.92
CA VAL A 244 25.71 13.48 5.62
C VAL A 244 25.46 13.66 4.13
N ASP A 245 26.36 13.14 3.29
CA ASP A 245 26.28 13.24 1.85
C ASP A 245 25.80 11.93 1.25
N PRO A 246 24.63 11.92 0.57
CA PRO A 246 24.18 10.73 -0.14
C PRO A 246 25.05 10.39 -1.37
N ALA A 247 25.95 11.27 -1.81
CA ALA A 247 26.90 11.01 -2.88
C ALA A 247 28.05 10.07 -2.46
N ALA A 248 28.59 9.30 -3.42
CA ALA A 248 29.72 8.43 -3.16
C ALA A 248 31.02 9.24 -3.02
N LEU A 249 31.71 9.13 -1.89
CA LEU A 249 32.97 9.83 -1.65
C LEU A 249 34.12 9.22 -2.47
N VAL A 250 34.76 10.02 -3.34
CA VAL A 250 35.87 9.60 -4.20
C VAL A 250 37.22 10.00 -3.62
N GLU A 251 37.35 11.25 -3.19
CA GLU A 251 38.56 11.78 -2.54
C GLU A 251 38.18 12.74 -1.42
N ALA A 252 38.93 12.72 -0.31
CA ALA A 252 38.76 13.69 0.78
C ALA A 252 40.11 14.30 1.19
N GLU A 253 40.16 15.62 1.33
CA GLU A 253 41.26 16.35 1.95
C GLU A 253 40.83 16.90 3.32
N ILE A 254 41.35 16.31 4.40
CA ILE A 254 41.01 16.70 5.78
C ILE A 254 42.05 17.66 6.34
N THR A 255 41.60 18.84 6.75
CA THR A 255 42.43 19.89 7.38
C THR A 255 41.86 20.29 8.74
N ARG A 256 42.70 20.34 9.77
CA ARG A 256 42.31 20.76 11.13
C ARG A 256 42.77 22.18 11.42
N SER A 257 41.86 23.08 11.77
CA SER A 257 42.18 24.47 12.16
C SER A 257 41.20 25.02 13.18
N ASP A 258 41.72 25.77 14.16
CA ASP A 258 40.92 26.56 15.11
C ASP A 258 39.82 25.78 15.86
N GLY A 259 40.05 24.49 16.13
CA GLY A 259 39.10 23.62 16.84
C GLY A 259 38.01 23.01 15.95
N VAL A 260 38.11 23.19 14.63
CA VAL A 260 37.20 22.67 13.60
C VAL A 260 37.98 21.75 12.66
N VAL A 261 37.32 20.71 12.15
CA VAL A 261 37.80 19.86 11.05
C VAL A 261 37.14 20.33 9.76
N LEU A 262 37.95 20.66 8.75
CA LEU A 262 37.50 21.04 7.42
C LEU A 262 37.78 19.89 6.47
N VAL A 263 36.80 19.52 5.66
CA VAL A 263 36.93 18.47 4.65
C VAL A 263 36.61 19.09 3.30
N ASP A 264 37.52 18.98 2.33
CA ASP A 264 37.20 19.21 0.92
C ASP A 264 37.03 17.83 0.28
N ALA A 265 35.85 17.52 -0.24
CA ALA A 265 35.48 16.22 -0.77
C ALA A 265 35.25 16.29 -2.28
N VAL A 266 35.66 15.25 -3.00
CA VAL A 266 35.25 15.00 -4.37
C VAL A 266 34.28 13.83 -4.32
N VAL A 267 33.10 13.99 -4.88
CA VAL A 267 32.02 13.00 -4.83
C VAL A 267 31.52 12.64 -6.22
N GLU A 268 30.95 11.45 -6.37
CA GLU A 268 30.25 10.97 -7.56
C GLU A 268 28.79 10.64 -7.23
N ALA A 269 27.95 10.54 -8.25
CA ALA A 269 26.56 10.13 -8.07
C ALA A 269 26.49 8.78 -7.34
N PRO A 270 25.60 8.60 -6.35
CA PRO A 270 25.44 7.29 -5.72
C PRO A 270 24.95 6.27 -6.76
N PRO A 271 25.31 4.99 -6.61
CA PRO A 271 24.87 3.97 -7.54
C PRO A 271 23.34 3.81 -7.46
N GLU A 272 22.69 3.61 -8.61
CA GLU A 272 21.23 3.46 -8.70
C GLU A 272 20.81 1.99 -8.72
N ARG A 273 19.68 1.67 -8.07
CA ARG A 273 19.17 0.30 -8.11
C ARG A 273 18.48 0.05 -9.45
N ASP A 274 19.03 -0.83 -10.26
CA ASP A 274 18.48 -1.24 -11.55
C ASP A 274 18.43 -2.78 -11.68
N PRO A 275 17.33 -3.42 -11.22
CA PRO A 275 17.17 -4.86 -11.34
C PRO A 275 16.89 -5.32 -12.78
N GLU A 276 16.63 -4.41 -13.73
CA GLU A 276 16.40 -4.76 -15.14
C GLU A 276 17.72 -4.81 -15.92
N ALA A 277 18.75 -4.08 -15.47
CA ALA A 277 20.10 -4.13 -16.02
C ALA A 277 20.93 -5.31 -15.50
N SER A 278 20.60 -5.84 -14.30
CA SER A 278 21.33 -6.97 -13.71
C SER A 278 21.06 -8.28 -14.47
N PRO A 279 22.04 -9.22 -14.50
CA PRO A 279 21.77 -10.56 -15.00
C PRO A 279 20.63 -11.22 -14.20
N ASP A 280 19.71 -11.91 -14.88
CA ASP A 280 18.56 -12.57 -14.25
C ASP A 280 18.99 -13.86 -13.51
N ALA A 281 19.69 -13.68 -12.39
CA ALA A 281 20.27 -14.72 -11.56
C ALA A 281 19.46 -14.90 -10.27
N HIS A 282 19.04 -16.14 -10.00
CA HIS A 282 18.35 -16.48 -8.77
C HIS A 282 19.33 -17.08 -7.76
N VAL A 283 19.63 -16.30 -6.72
CA VAL A 283 20.54 -16.71 -5.64
C VAL A 283 19.76 -17.03 -4.37
N ARG A 284 20.11 -18.14 -3.74
CA ARG A 284 19.57 -18.54 -2.44
C ARG A 284 20.65 -18.38 -1.37
N SER A 285 20.34 -17.66 -0.29
CA SER A 285 21.16 -17.66 0.93
C SER A 285 20.69 -18.74 1.92
N ARG A 286 21.63 -19.29 2.67
CA ARG A 286 21.35 -20.17 3.81
C ARG A 286 22.39 -19.96 4.90
N PHE A 287 21.93 -19.62 6.10
CA PHE A 287 22.75 -19.66 7.31
C PHE A 287 22.77 -21.06 7.93
N ASP A 288 23.96 -21.57 8.23
CA ASP A 288 24.18 -22.79 9.03
C ASP A 288 24.64 -22.39 10.44
N ARG A 289 23.73 -22.50 11.41
CA ARG A 289 23.96 -22.12 12.81
C ARG A 289 24.96 -23.01 13.53
N ASP A 290 25.19 -24.25 13.10
CA ASP A 290 26.17 -25.15 13.72
C ASP A 290 27.59 -24.83 13.20
N ALA A 291 27.70 -24.56 11.90
CA ALA A 291 28.95 -24.19 11.26
C ALA A 291 29.33 -22.73 11.56
N GLY A 292 28.36 -21.82 11.69
CA GLY A 292 28.58 -20.37 11.73
C GLY A 292 28.93 -19.80 10.36
N THR A 293 28.26 -20.29 9.32
CA THR A 293 28.58 -19.94 7.92
C THR A 293 27.33 -19.61 7.13
N VAL A 294 27.40 -18.61 6.26
CA VAL A 294 26.37 -18.32 5.25
C VAL A 294 26.82 -18.88 3.91
N THR A 295 25.95 -19.61 3.22
CA THR A 295 26.19 -20.08 1.86
C THR A 295 25.23 -19.42 0.90
N PHE A 296 25.76 -18.85 -0.18
CA PHE A 296 25.03 -18.36 -1.33
C PHE A 296 25.14 -19.40 -2.46
N GLU A 297 24.01 -19.89 -2.94
CA GLU A 297 23.92 -20.85 -4.04
C GLU A 297 23.23 -20.17 -5.22
N HIS A 298 23.85 -20.22 -6.40
CA HIS A 298 23.16 -19.85 -7.63
C HIS A 298 22.25 -21.01 -8.06
N VAL A 299 20.94 -20.84 -7.90
CA VAL A 299 19.97 -21.94 -8.09
C VAL A 299 19.58 -22.08 -9.55
N GLU A 300 19.35 -20.97 -10.24
CA GLU A 300 18.90 -20.91 -11.64
C GLU A 300 19.12 -19.50 -12.20
N GLY A 301 19.04 -19.32 -13.52
CA GLY A 301 19.20 -18.02 -14.17
C GLY A 301 20.50 -17.83 -14.95
N GLU A 302 20.75 -16.59 -15.39
CA GLU A 302 21.93 -16.20 -16.16
C GLU A 302 23.19 -16.14 -15.28
N PRO A 303 24.35 -16.59 -15.80
CA PRO A 303 25.60 -16.51 -15.05
C PRO A 303 26.03 -15.05 -14.87
N VAL A 304 26.43 -14.69 -13.66
CA VAL A 304 26.88 -13.34 -13.32
C VAL A 304 28.41 -13.27 -13.42
N PRO A 305 29.01 -12.29 -14.13
CA PRO A 305 30.46 -12.10 -14.14
C PRO A 305 31.00 -11.91 -12.71
N ALA A 306 32.08 -12.60 -12.36
CA ALA A 306 32.64 -12.52 -11.01
C ALA A 306 33.21 -11.13 -10.71
N ASP A 307 33.73 -10.42 -11.73
CA ASP A 307 34.24 -9.05 -11.61
C ASP A 307 33.13 -7.99 -11.41
N GLU A 308 31.86 -8.37 -11.55
CA GLU A 308 30.67 -7.51 -11.32
C GLU A 308 29.89 -7.94 -10.06
N LEU A 309 30.39 -8.95 -9.33
CA LEU A 309 29.80 -9.44 -8.10
C LEU A 309 30.58 -8.96 -6.89
N GLU A 310 29.87 -8.28 -6.00
CA GLU A 310 30.38 -7.85 -4.72
C GLU A 310 29.81 -8.68 -3.59
N LEU A 311 30.69 -9.25 -2.77
CA LEU A 311 30.32 -9.93 -1.54
C LEU A 311 30.79 -9.07 -0.36
N TRP A 312 29.83 -8.64 0.45
CA TRP A 312 30.07 -7.80 1.63
C TRP A 312 29.89 -8.62 2.91
N HIS A 313 30.83 -8.50 3.84
CA HIS A 313 30.84 -9.16 5.15
C HIS A 313 31.21 -8.14 6.23
N ASP A 314 30.30 -7.85 7.16
CA ASP A 314 30.49 -6.89 8.26
C ASP A 314 31.03 -5.53 7.80
N GLY A 315 30.51 -5.05 6.68
CA GLY A 315 30.89 -3.78 6.06
C GLY A 315 32.18 -3.80 5.25
N GLU A 316 32.88 -4.93 5.18
CA GLU A 316 34.06 -5.09 4.32
C GLU A 316 33.71 -5.87 3.03
N GLU A 317 34.14 -5.36 1.88
CA GLU A 317 34.05 -6.10 0.61
C GLU A 317 35.11 -7.22 0.57
N VAL A 318 34.67 -8.47 0.40
CA VAL A 318 35.49 -9.70 0.41
C VAL A 318 35.42 -10.51 -0.89
N SER A 319 34.94 -9.88 -1.97
CA SER A 319 34.72 -10.48 -3.31
C SER A 319 35.93 -11.22 -3.86
N ASP A 320 37.11 -10.59 -3.80
CA ASP A 320 38.39 -11.13 -4.30
C ASP A 320 38.78 -12.48 -3.67
N ALA A 321 38.34 -12.73 -2.44
CA ALA A 321 38.64 -13.96 -1.72
C ALA A 321 37.57 -15.04 -1.90
N ALA A 322 36.39 -14.66 -2.42
CA ALA A 322 35.20 -15.51 -2.47
C ALA A 322 34.94 -16.11 -3.85
N PHE A 323 35.34 -15.42 -4.93
CA PHE A 323 35.14 -15.86 -6.31
C PHE A 323 36.47 -16.21 -6.98
N ASP A 324 36.72 -17.51 -7.21
CA ASP A 324 37.94 -18.02 -7.87
C ASP A 324 37.77 -18.25 -9.39
N GLY A 325 36.59 -17.99 -9.95
CA GLY A 325 36.21 -18.25 -11.35
C GLY A 325 35.80 -16.99 -12.12
N ASP A 326 35.69 -17.08 -13.45
CA ASP A 326 35.34 -15.94 -14.31
C ASP A 326 33.84 -15.52 -14.17
N ALA A 327 32.97 -16.40 -13.67
CA ALA A 327 31.54 -16.14 -13.46
C ALA A 327 30.97 -17.03 -12.35
N PHE A 328 29.93 -16.54 -11.68
CA PHE A 328 29.08 -17.28 -10.75
C PHE A 328 27.86 -17.80 -11.50
N ALA A 329 27.74 -19.12 -11.64
CA ALA A 329 26.73 -19.75 -12.48
C ALA A 329 25.92 -20.80 -11.72
N THR A 330 24.81 -21.25 -12.31
CA THR A 330 23.92 -22.25 -11.69
C THR A 330 24.67 -23.48 -11.18
N GLY A 331 24.48 -23.78 -9.90
CA GLY A 331 25.12 -24.87 -9.17
C GLY A 331 26.43 -24.48 -8.47
N ASP A 332 26.91 -23.24 -8.64
CA ASP A 332 28.02 -22.70 -7.87
C ASP A 332 27.54 -22.27 -6.47
N GLU A 333 28.41 -22.50 -5.49
CA GLU A 333 28.18 -22.15 -4.10
C GLU A 333 29.37 -21.33 -3.57
N VAL A 334 29.07 -20.26 -2.85
CA VAL A 334 30.05 -19.47 -2.10
C VAL A 334 29.69 -19.51 -0.63
N THR A 335 30.62 -19.96 0.20
CA THR A 335 30.43 -20.05 1.66
C THR A 335 31.33 -19.07 2.37
N VAL A 336 30.73 -18.25 3.25
CA VAL A 336 31.38 -17.26 4.09
C VAL A 336 31.34 -17.75 5.54
N ASP A 337 32.47 -17.65 6.26
CA ASP A 337 32.52 -17.90 7.70
C ASP A 337 32.17 -16.60 8.42
N THR A 338 31.00 -16.60 9.06
CA THR A 338 30.33 -15.39 9.57
C THR A 338 30.16 -15.43 11.10
N GLY A 339 30.55 -16.52 11.74
CA GLY A 339 30.23 -16.74 13.15
C GLY A 339 28.71 -16.79 13.42
N LEU A 340 28.29 -16.25 14.57
CA LEU A 340 26.89 -16.25 15.04
C LEU A 340 26.24 -14.87 15.01
N ILE A 341 27.01 -13.80 14.83
CA ILE A 341 26.50 -12.44 14.67
C ILE A 341 27.30 -11.82 13.54
N ALA A 342 26.64 -11.51 12.42
CA ALA A 342 27.26 -10.89 11.25
C ALA A 342 26.20 -10.42 10.25
N THR A 343 26.61 -9.50 9.37
CA THR A 343 25.90 -9.12 8.15
C THR A 343 26.61 -9.62 6.93
N VAL A 344 25.84 -10.20 5.99
CA VAL A 344 26.40 -10.60 4.69
C VAL A 344 25.45 -10.22 3.58
N ALA A 345 25.96 -9.63 2.50
CA ALA A 345 25.19 -9.32 1.32
C ALA A 345 25.94 -9.69 0.04
N LEU A 346 25.20 -10.20 -0.93
CA LEU A 346 25.68 -10.45 -2.29
C LEU A 346 24.98 -9.46 -3.22
N ARG A 347 25.76 -8.61 -3.87
CA ARG A 347 25.32 -7.52 -4.73
C ARG A 347 25.93 -7.68 -6.12
N TRP A 348 25.18 -7.38 -7.16
CA TRP A 348 25.73 -7.11 -8.49
C TRP A 348 25.94 -5.61 -8.62
N PHE A 349 27.09 -5.20 -9.16
CA PHE A 349 27.44 -3.81 -9.39
C PHE A 349 28.08 -3.64 -10.76
N ASP A 350 27.49 -2.77 -11.59
CA ASP A 350 28.06 -2.33 -12.86
C ASP A 350 28.74 -0.97 -12.69
N PRO A 351 30.08 -0.90 -12.73
CA PRO A 351 30.83 0.34 -12.57
C PRO A 351 30.72 1.28 -13.78
N ASP A 352 30.41 0.78 -14.98
CA ASP A 352 30.25 1.60 -16.19
C ASP A 352 28.87 2.29 -16.21
N ALA A 353 27.84 1.60 -15.71
CA ALA A 353 26.48 2.14 -15.58
C ALA A 353 26.22 2.83 -14.23
N ASN A 354 27.10 2.65 -13.24
CA ASN A 354 26.89 3.04 -11.84
C ASN A 354 25.56 2.50 -11.29
N ALA A 355 25.28 1.23 -11.58
CA ALA A 355 24.01 0.57 -11.26
C ALA A 355 24.25 -0.68 -10.39
N TYR A 356 23.30 -1.00 -9.52
CA TYR A 356 23.39 -2.20 -8.68
C TYR A 356 22.06 -2.95 -8.56
N ASP A 357 22.17 -4.22 -8.16
CA ASP A 357 21.05 -5.02 -7.67
C ASP A 357 21.50 -5.91 -6.52
N VAL A 358 20.59 -6.25 -5.62
CA VAL A 358 20.87 -7.04 -4.42
C VAL A 358 20.26 -8.42 -4.58
N TYR A 359 21.10 -9.41 -4.89
CA TYR A 359 20.65 -10.79 -5.07
C TYR A 359 20.26 -11.45 -3.75
N ALA A 360 21.05 -11.23 -2.69
CA ALA A 360 20.76 -11.83 -1.40
C ALA A 360 21.37 -11.02 -0.26
N ARG A 361 20.71 -11.06 0.91
CA ARG A 361 21.23 -10.50 2.16
C ARG A 361 20.81 -11.37 3.33
N GLU A 362 21.73 -11.58 4.27
CA GLU A 362 21.52 -12.39 5.46
C GLU A 362 21.92 -11.60 6.70
N ARG A 363 21.15 -11.78 7.78
CA ARG A 363 21.47 -11.26 9.11
C ARG A 363 21.56 -12.44 10.06
N VAL A 364 22.78 -12.79 10.40
CA VAL A 364 23.11 -13.91 11.26
C VAL A 364 23.22 -13.37 12.69
N ASP A 365 22.65 -13.95 13.74
CA ASP A 365 21.52 -14.86 13.92
C ASP A 365 20.49 -14.11 14.80
N ARG A 366 19.41 -13.60 14.20
CA ARG A 366 18.40 -12.82 14.95
C ARG A 366 17.78 -13.60 16.12
N ASP A 367 17.63 -14.92 15.97
CA ASP A 367 17.02 -15.78 16.97
C ASP A 367 18.02 -16.18 18.09
N ALA A 368 19.21 -15.56 18.11
CA ALA A 368 20.15 -15.65 19.22
C ALA A 368 19.78 -14.76 20.41
N PHE A 369 18.83 -13.85 20.25
CA PHE A 369 18.46 -12.88 21.29
C PHE A 369 17.04 -13.11 21.81
N SER A 370 16.87 -12.99 23.12
CA SER A 370 15.56 -12.88 23.75
C SER A 370 15.39 -11.54 24.44
N LEU A 371 14.13 -11.14 24.61
CA LEU A 371 13.77 -9.85 25.15
C LEU A 371 12.65 -10.02 26.15
N ASP A 372 12.83 -9.44 27.32
CA ASP A 372 11.85 -9.37 28.40
C ASP A 372 11.67 -7.89 28.79
N TYR A 373 10.43 -7.40 28.78
CA TYR A 373 10.12 -6.03 29.15
C TYR A 373 9.18 -6.01 30.36
N ASP A 374 9.64 -5.39 31.44
CA ASP A 374 8.84 -5.17 32.64
C ASP A 374 8.33 -3.71 32.65
N LEU A 375 7.05 -3.55 32.33
CA LEU A 375 6.39 -2.23 32.33
C LEU A 375 6.39 -1.58 33.72
N SER A 376 6.27 -2.36 34.80
CA SER A 376 6.15 -1.81 36.17
C SER A 376 7.44 -1.14 36.66
N THR A 377 8.56 -1.49 36.04
CA THR A 377 9.88 -0.94 36.28
C THR A 377 10.44 -0.21 35.06
N GLU A 378 9.67 -0.10 33.98
CA GLU A 378 10.07 0.46 32.68
C GLU A 378 11.45 -0.05 32.22
N THR A 379 11.67 -1.36 32.40
CA THR A 379 12.98 -1.98 32.26
C THR A 379 12.92 -3.04 31.17
N LEU A 380 13.84 -2.94 30.21
CA LEU A 380 13.99 -3.91 29.13
C LEU A 380 15.27 -4.72 29.35
N GLU A 381 15.13 -6.04 29.50
CA GLU A 381 16.24 -6.99 29.51
C GLU A 381 16.39 -7.60 28.11
N LEU A 382 17.60 -7.49 27.55
CA LEU A 382 18.02 -8.14 26.31
C LEU A 382 19.07 -9.18 26.65
N ALA A 383 18.80 -10.45 26.33
CA ALA A 383 19.70 -11.56 26.63
C ALA A 383 20.17 -12.28 25.36
N TYR A 384 21.41 -12.76 25.39
CA TYR A 384 22.01 -13.58 24.35
C TYR A 384 21.89 -15.07 24.70
N ASP A 385 21.00 -15.77 24.02
CA ASP A 385 20.59 -17.16 24.30
C ASP A 385 21.21 -18.21 23.38
N ALA A 386 22.12 -17.82 22.47
CA ALA A 386 22.77 -18.81 21.62
C ALA A 386 23.71 -19.73 22.40
N GLU A 387 23.96 -20.93 21.87
CA GLU A 387 24.77 -21.96 22.55
C GLU A 387 26.29 -21.69 22.49
N ARG A 388 26.75 -20.78 21.62
CA ARG A 388 28.17 -20.46 21.43
C ARG A 388 28.40 -18.96 21.59
N ALA A 389 29.63 -18.60 21.94
CA ALA A 389 30.00 -17.20 22.02
C ALA A 389 30.05 -16.54 20.63
N ALA A 390 29.73 -15.25 20.55
CA ALA A 390 29.78 -14.43 19.35
C ALA A 390 30.57 -13.16 19.57
N ASP A 391 31.12 -12.62 18.50
CA ASP A 391 31.66 -11.26 18.51
C ASP A 391 30.50 -10.27 18.40
N ALA A 392 30.51 -9.24 19.25
CA ALA A 392 29.50 -8.20 19.28
C ALA A 392 30.08 -6.81 19.02
N SER A 393 31.38 -6.72 18.68
CA SER A 393 32.08 -5.44 18.47
C SER A 393 31.44 -4.59 17.38
N ASP A 394 30.76 -5.26 16.44
CA ASP A 394 30.07 -4.65 15.31
C ASP A 394 28.62 -4.30 15.63
N LEU A 395 28.20 -4.40 16.90
CA LEU A 395 26.86 -4.07 17.34
C LEU A 395 26.83 -2.78 18.13
N ARG A 396 25.68 -2.12 18.08
CA ARG A 396 25.36 -1.00 18.94
C ARG A 396 23.91 -1.11 19.42
N LEU A 397 23.71 -0.91 20.71
CA LEU A 397 22.38 -0.88 21.31
C LEU A 397 21.93 0.57 21.50
N VAL A 398 20.86 0.93 20.82
CA VAL A 398 20.36 2.31 20.71
C VAL A 398 19.02 2.41 21.43
N HIS A 399 18.90 3.37 22.36
CA HIS A 399 17.64 3.76 22.98
C HIS A 399 17.19 5.11 22.43
N ARG A 400 15.99 5.14 21.83
CA ARG A 400 15.33 6.34 21.32
C ARG A 400 14.18 6.74 22.22
N SER A 401 14.33 7.89 22.87
CA SER A 401 13.36 8.54 23.76
C SER A 401 12.91 9.89 23.21
N GLU A 402 12.01 10.57 23.93
CA GLU A 402 11.62 11.96 23.61
C GLU A 402 12.79 12.94 23.75
N ASP A 403 13.75 12.66 24.63
CA ASP A 403 14.95 13.48 24.86
C ASP A 403 16.04 13.29 23.78
N GLY A 404 15.86 12.35 22.85
CA GLY A 404 16.79 12.08 21.75
C GLY A 404 17.18 10.61 21.61
N THR A 405 18.28 10.37 20.90
CA THR A 405 18.81 9.03 20.67
C THR A 405 20.11 8.86 21.47
N ARG A 406 20.23 7.78 22.26
CA ARG A 406 21.42 7.49 23.05
C ARG A 406 21.88 6.05 22.84
N THR A 407 23.20 5.86 22.72
CA THR A 407 23.82 4.54 22.85
C THR A 407 23.77 4.10 24.32
N VAL A 408 23.39 2.85 24.56
CA VAL A 408 23.26 2.26 25.90
C VAL A 408 23.87 0.87 25.93
N GLY A 409 24.30 0.42 27.12
CA GLY A 409 24.71 -0.97 27.27
C GLY A 409 26.00 -1.31 26.54
N ASP A 410 26.95 -0.38 26.43
CA ASP A 410 28.23 -0.58 25.74
C ASP A 410 28.97 -1.83 26.25
N GLU A 411 28.81 -2.19 27.53
CA GLU A 411 29.37 -3.41 28.12
C GLU A 411 28.88 -4.72 27.46
N PHE A 412 27.74 -4.67 26.78
CA PHE A 412 27.13 -5.79 26.06
C PHE A 412 27.60 -5.86 24.60
N THR A 413 28.06 -4.74 24.03
CA THR A 413 28.47 -4.65 22.61
C THR A 413 29.98 -4.48 22.42
N ASP A 414 30.76 -4.08 23.43
CA ASP A 414 32.21 -3.83 23.30
C ASP A 414 33.10 -5.11 23.34
N GLY A 415 32.60 -6.27 22.91
CA GLY A 415 33.42 -7.49 22.92
C GLY A 415 32.70 -8.79 22.57
N THR A 416 32.98 -9.86 23.32
CA THR A 416 32.43 -11.19 23.04
C THR A 416 31.21 -11.47 23.92
N LEU A 417 30.07 -11.76 23.31
CA LEU A 417 28.87 -12.26 23.98
C LEU A 417 29.00 -13.75 24.27
N ALA A 418 28.93 -14.13 25.54
CA ALA A 418 28.85 -15.51 26.00
C ALA A 418 27.39 -15.94 26.20
N PRO A 419 27.07 -17.24 26.05
CA PRO A 419 25.72 -17.75 26.30
C PRO A 419 25.19 -17.35 27.70
N GLY A 420 24.06 -16.65 27.71
CA GLY A 420 23.39 -16.13 28.91
C GLY A 420 23.86 -14.75 29.38
N ASP A 421 24.71 -14.07 28.62
CA ASP A 421 24.99 -12.64 28.85
C ASP A 421 23.71 -11.83 28.59
N ALA A 422 23.45 -10.82 29.42
CA ALA A 422 22.27 -9.98 29.33
C ALA A 422 22.59 -8.54 29.68
N VAL A 423 21.83 -7.62 29.11
CA VAL A 423 21.90 -6.18 29.38
C VAL A 423 20.53 -5.64 29.71
N THR A 424 20.50 -4.69 30.63
CA THR A 424 19.27 -4.06 31.10
C THR A 424 19.27 -2.59 30.67
N VAL A 425 18.24 -2.19 29.94
CA VAL A 425 17.97 -0.79 29.59
C VAL A 425 16.85 -0.28 30.50
N GLU A 426 17.19 0.66 31.37
CA GLU A 426 16.25 1.33 32.29
C GLU A 426 15.60 2.56 31.62
N ASP A 427 14.47 2.98 32.18
CA ASP A 427 13.69 4.15 31.76
C ASP A 427 13.23 4.05 30.30
N VAL A 428 12.65 2.91 29.90
CA VAL A 428 12.07 2.71 28.55
C VAL A 428 10.54 2.81 28.66
N SER A 429 10.03 4.02 28.43
CA SER A 429 8.62 4.37 28.59
C SER A 429 7.78 4.07 27.33
N ILE A 430 6.45 4.19 27.44
CA ILE A 430 5.52 3.96 26.33
C ILE A 430 5.81 4.90 25.16
N GLY A 431 5.93 4.32 23.96
CA GLY A 431 6.23 5.05 22.72
C GLY A 431 7.71 5.02 22.33
N GLU A 432 8.59 4.78 23.29
CA GLU A 432 10.04 4.67 23.12
C GLU A 432 10.45 3.34 22.50
N SER A 433 11.67 3.29 21.96
CA SER A 433 12.18 2.07 21.32
C SER A 433 13.65 1.81 21.61
N VAL A 434 13.96 0.53 21.83
CA VAL A 434 15.32 0.01 21.94
C VAL A 434 15.62 -0.84 20.71
N ARG A 435 16.79 -0.61 20.10
CA ARG A 435 17.22 -1.30 18.88
C ARG A 435 18.64 -1.81 19.03
N LEU A 436 18.86 -3.09 18.72
CA LEU A 436 20.20 -3.63 18.52
C LEU A 436 20.49 -3.57 17.02
N GLU A 437 21.44 -2.74 16.63
CA GLU A 437 21.79 -2.45 15.25
C GLU A 437 23.26 -2.84 15.00
N PHE A 438 23.62 -3.08 13.74
CA PHE A 438 25.03 -3.23 13.37
C PHE A 438 25.65 -1.84 13.17
N ASP A 439 26.81 -1.60 13.77
CA ASP A 439 27.62 -0.38 13.60
C ASP A 439 28.79 -0.67 12.64
N VAL A 440 28.44 -1.10 11.43
CA VAL A 440 29.39 -1.38 10.34
C VAL A 440 29.06 -0.51 9.14
N GLU A 441 30.04 -0.29 8.27
CA GLU A 441 29.82 0.37 6.99
C GLU A 441 28.77 -0.41 6.17
N GLN A 442 27.77 0.29 5.63
CA GLN A 442 26.74 -0.36 4.82
C GLN A 442 27.02 -0.11 3.34
N PRO A 443 26.98 -1.14 2.49
CA PRO A 443 27.09 -0.95 1.06
C PRO A 443 25.98 0.01 0.60
N PRO A 444 26.26 0.97 -0.30
CA PRO A 444 25.24 1.86 -0.83
C PRO A 444 24.04 1.05 -1.35
N GLY A 445 22.84 1.40 -0.87
CA GLY A 445 21.60 0.73 -1.26
C GLY A 445 21.27 -0.58 -0.53
N VAL A 446 22.20 -1.10 0.28
CA VAL A 446 22.01 -2.32 1.07
C VAL A 446 21.72 -1.93 2.53
N GLY A 447 20.45 -1.69 2.83
CA GLY A 447 20.02 -1.44 4.20
C GLY A 447 19.99 -2.73 5.02
N PHE A 448 20.77 -2.80 6.10
CA PHE A 448 20.64 -3.82 7.13
C PHE A 448 19.75 -3.29 8.25
N GLY A 449 18.50 -3.77 8.32
CA GLY A 449 17.62 -3.43 9.43
C GLY A 449 18.13 -4.01 10.76
N SER A 450 17.66 -3.47 11.89
CA SER A 450 18.07 -3.91 13.22
C SER A 450 17.95 -5.43 13.47
N LEU A 451 18.87 -5.98 14.25
CA LEU A 451 18.83 -7.37 14.74
C LEU A 451 17.65 -7.55 15.68
N VAL A 452 17.54 -6.63 16.65
CA VAL A 452 16.44 -6.59 17.62
C VAL A 452 15.82 -5.20 17.57
N HIS A 453 14.49 -5.16 17.62
CA HIS A 453 13.74 -3.92 17.78
C HIS A 453 12.58 -4.18 18.72
N HIS A 454 12.59 -3.46 19.82
CA HIS A 454 11.47 -3.39 20.73
C HIS A 454 10.98 -1.96 20.80
N ARG A 455 9.67 -1.80 20.64
CA ARG A 455 8.99 -0.53 20.86
C ARG A 455 7.93 -0.78 21.92
N VAL A 456 8.00 -0.05 23.02
CA VAL A 456 6.98 -0.16 24.07
C VAL A 456 5.70 0.42 23.51
N ARG A 457 4.67 -0.43 23.42
CA ARG A 457 3.36 -0.06 22.90
C ARG A 457 2.31 -0.26 23.98
N PRO A 458 1.30 0.61 24.07
CA PRO A 458 0.15 0.32 24.90
C PRO A 458 -0.55 -0.95 24.40
N PRO A 459 -1.27 -1.68 25.28
CA PRO A 459 -2.06 -2.82 24.88
C PRO A 459 -3.13 -2.39 23.86
N HIS A 460 -3.39 -3.25 22.88
CA HIS A 460 -4.37 -2.93 21.87
C HIS A 460 -5.78 -3.25 22.36
N VAL A 461 -6.65 -2.23 22.34
CA VAL A 461 -8.09 -2.38 22.55
C VAL A 461 -8.81 -1.88 21.30
N TRP A 462 -9.90 -2.55 20.95
CA TRP A 462 -10.75 -2.16 19.82
C TRP A 462 -12.13 -1.75 20.31
N ILE A 463 -12.67 -0.68 19.75
CA ILE A 463 -14.05 -0.24 19.98
C ILE A 463 -14.79 -0.39 18.65
N HIS A 464 -15.89 -1.13 18.64
CA HIS A 464 -16.71 -1.32 17.44
C HIS A 464 -18.19 -1.16 17.78
N SER A 465 -18.96 -0.56 16.87
CA SER A 465 -20.42 -0.50 16.97
C SER A 465 -21.06 -1.49 15.99
N ARG A 466 -21.73 -2.51 16.52
CA ARG A 466 -22.45 -3.54 15.75
C ARG A 466 -23.96 -3.25 15.73
N ALA A 467 -24.64 -3.60 14.64
CA ALA A 467 -26.06 -3.28 14.44
C ALA A 467 -27.00 -3.96 15.42
N GLU A 468 -26.70 -5.19 15.83
CA GLU A 468 -27.58 -5.97 16.71
C GLU A 468 -27.07 -6.05 18.15
N GLU A 469 -25.77 -5.81 18.38
CA GLU A 469 -25.09 -5.98 19.67
C GLU A 469 -24.71 -4.64 20.34
N GLY A 470 -24.86 -3.52 19.63
CA GLY A 470 -24.47 -2.20 20.11
C GLY A 470 -22.95 -1.98 20.09
N THR A 471 -22.45 -1.11 20.95
CA THR A 471 -21.02 -0.82 21.07
C THR A 471 -20.34 -1.88 21.94
N VAL A 472 -19.26 -2.46 21.41
CA VAL A 472 -18.46 -3.52 22.05
C VAL A 472 -17.01 -3.06 22.13
N VAL A 473 -16.41 -3.24 23.31
CA VAL A 473 -14.98 -3.03 23.55
C VAL A 473 -14.31 -4.39 23.62
N ARG A 474 -13.28 -4.63 22.82
CA ARG A 474 -12.58 -5.92 22.75
C ARG A 474 -11.10 -5.76 23.07
N TYR A 475 -10.60 -6.57 24.00
CA TYR A 475 -9.18 -6.68 24.26
C TYR A 475 -8.49 -7.45 23.12
N GLY A 476 -7.46 -6.86 22.51
CA GLY A 476 -6.70 -7.41 21.40
C GLY A 476 -5.21 -7.53 21.68
N GLY A 477 -4.78 -7.44 22.95
CA GLY A 477 -3.39 -7.63 23.33
C GLY A 477 -3.00 -9.11 23.38
N ASP A 478 -1.74 -9.40 23.07
CA ASP A 478 -1.18 -10.75 23.09
C ASP A 478 -0.86 -11.25 24.52
N GLU A 479 -0.65 -10.33 25.46
CA GLU A 479 -0.31 -10.63 26.84
C GLU A 479 -1.54 -10.64 27.75
N SER A 480 -1.53 -11.50 28.78
CA SER A 480 -2.60 -11.48 29.76
C SER A 480 -2.39 -10.37 30.78
N ARG A 481 -3.41 -9.54 31.01
CA ARG A 481 -3.36 -8.38 31.91
C ARG A 481 -4.55 -8.39 32.89
N PRO A 482 -4.42 -7.86 34.11
CA PRO A 482 -5.54 -7.74 35.06
C PRO A 482 -6.69 -6.94 34.45
N ALA A 483 -7.92 -7.42 34.58
CA ALA A 483 -9.07 -6.73 33.99
C ALA A 483 -9.32 -5.38 34.67
N ASP A 484 -9.04 -5.24 35.96
CA ASP A 484 -9.18 -4.00 36.74
C ASP A 484 -8.17 -2.91 36.35
N ALA A 485 -7.16 -3.25 35.54
CA ALA A 485 -6.25 -2.26 34.96
C ALA A 485 -6.91 -1.48 33.81
N PHE A 486 -8.09 -1.86 33.33
CA PHE A 486 -8.78 -1.19 32.23
C PHE A 486 -10.08 -0.55 32.72
N VAL A 487 -10.22 0.76 32.47
CA VAL A 487 -11.42 1.54 32.79
C VAL A 487 -12.05 2.02 31.50
N THR A 488 -13.28 1.60 31.25
CA THR A 488 -14.07 2.05 30.09
C THR A 488 -14.95 3.24 30.49
N LEU A 489 -14.80 4.34 29.78
CA LEU A 489 -15.54 5.59 29.97
C LEU A 489 -16.48 5.82 28.80
N VAL A 490 -17.67 6.36 29.08
CA VAL A 490 -18.60 6.90 28.09
C VAL A 490 -18.78 8.38 28.43
N ASP A 491 -18.44 9.26 27.49
CA ASP A 491 -18.46 10.72 27.66
C ASP A 491 -17.66 11.20 28.88
N GLY A 492 -16.56 10.50 29.19
CA GLY A 492 -15.67 10.78 30.32
C GLY A 492 -16.17 10.28 31.69
N GLU A 493 -17.33 9.62 31.75
CA GLU A 493 -17.84 8.97 32.97
C GLU A 493 -17.68 7.45 32.89
N PRO A 494 -17.34 6.74 33.99
CA PRO A 494 -17.25 5.29 33.97
C PRO A 494 -18.54 4.62 33.48
N ALA A 495 -18.41 3.75 32.48
CA ALA A 495 -19.51 2.99 31.93
C ALA A 495 -20.14 2.05 32.99
N ASP A 496 -21.43 1.72 32.82
CA ASP A 496 -22.16 0.83 33.73
C ASP A 496 -21.59 -0.61 33.75
N ALA A 497 -20.95 -1.03 32.67
CA ALA A 497 -20.28 -2.32 32.54
C ALA A 497 -18.77 -2.10 32.36
N GLN A 498 -17.96 -2.87 33.09
CA GLN A 498 -16.51 -2.84 33.05
C GLN A 498 -15.95 -4.26 32.86
N PHE A 499 -14.78 -4.39 32.25
CA PHE A 499 -14.06 -5.68 32.18
C PHE A 499 -13.97 -6.43 33.53
N PRO A 500 -13.62 -5.79 34.66
CA PRO A 500 -13.55 -6.46 35.98
C PRO A 500 -14.88 -6.98 36.52
N ASP A 501 -16.03 -6.63 35.92
CA ASP A 501 -17.32 -7.20 36.32
C ASP A 501 -17.47 -8.66 35.86
N GLU A 502 -16.79 -9.04 34.77
CA GLU A 502 -16.90 -10.36 34.13
C GLU A 502 -15.59 -11.16 34.18
N TYR A 503 -14.44 -10.48 34.10
CA TYR A 503 -13.13 -11.11 33.98
C TYR A 503 -12.22 -10.69 35.14
N ASP A 504 -11.41 -11.62 35.65
CA ASP A 504 -10.32 -11.28 36.57
C ASP A 504 -9.06 -10.82 35.79
N ALA A 505 -8.85 -11.37 34.58
CA ALA A 505 -7.78 -11.02 33.66
C ALA A 505 -8.26 -11.15 32.21
N LEU A 506 -7.71 -10.34 31.31
CA LEU A 506 -7.95 -10.36 29.87
C LEU A 506 -6.80 -11.11 29.19
N SER A 507 -7.11 -11.94 28.20
CA SER A 507 -6.21 -12.88 27.51
C SER A 507 -6.65 -13.11 26.05
N GLY A 508 -6.68 -12.03 25.26
CA GLY A 508 -6.97 -12.03 23.84
C GLY A 508 -8.43 -12.36 23.45
N ASN A 509 -9.11 -11.38 22.85
CA ASN A 509 -10.49 -11.42 22.33
C ASN A 509 -11.61 -11.42 23.38
N GLU A 510 -11.34 -11.15 24.66
CA GLU A 510 -12.43 -10.88 25.60
C GLU A 510 -13.15 -9.59 25.23
N GLU A 511 -14.48 -9.66 25.25
CA GLU A 511 -15.38 -8.58 24.84
C GLU A 511 -16.16 -8.07 26.06
N LEU A 512 -16.32 -6.75 26.11
CA LEU A 512 -17.20 -6.02 27.01
C LEU A 512 -18.30 -5.38 26.17
N ALA A 513 -19.54 -5.82 26.36
CA ALA A 513 -20.69 -5.25 25.69
C ALA A 513 -21.21 -4.02 26.46
N LEU A 514 -21.15 -2.84 25.83
CA LEU A 514 -21.73 -1.60 26.38
C LEU A 514 -23.19 -1.42 25.96
N GLY A 515 -23.65 -2.20 24.98
CA GLY A 515 -25.01 -2.10 24.43
C GLY A 515 -25.19 -0.88 23.53
N GLU A 516 -26.45 -0.50 23.30
CA GLU A 516 -26.79 0.63 22.44
C GLU A 516 -26.51 1.97 23.14
N LEU A 517 -25.41 2.62 22.75
CA LEU A 517 -25.06 3.96 23.19
C LEU A 517 -25.74 5.04 22.31
N PRO A 518 -25.94 6.26 22.83
CA PRO A 518 -26.32 7.40 22.01
C PRO A 518 -25.29 7.64 20.89
N LEU A 519 -25.75 8.03 19.70
CA LEU A 519 -24.84 8.44 18.63
C LEU A 519 -24.13 9.74 19.03
N GLY A 520 -22.86 9.87 18.68
CA GLY A 520 -22.02 11.00 19.07
C GLY A 520 -21.47 10.93 20.50
N SER A 521 -21.80 9.89 21.29
CA SER A 521 -21.10 9.64 22.56
C SER A 521 -19.67 9.17 22.30
N THR A 522 -18.72 9.59 23.12
CA THR A 522 -17.32 9.15 23.02
C THR A 522 -17.06 8.00 23.98
N VAL A 523 -16.61 6.86 23.45
CA VAL A 523 -16.16 5.73 24.26
C VAL A 523 -14.64 5.79 24.34
N THR A 524 -14.12 5.83 25.57
CA THR A 524 -12.68 5.85 25.84
C THR A 524 -12.33 4.66 26.73
N VAL A 525 -11.23 3.98 26.43
CA VAL A 525 -10.68 2.94 27.29
C VAL A 525 -9.34 3.42 27.80
N GLU A 526 -9.24 3.57 29.11
CA GLU A 526 -8.02 3.94 29.80
C GLU A 526 -7.37 2.70 30.40
N TRP A 527 -6.04 2.63 30.30
CA TRP A 527 -5.21 1.63 30.93
C TRP A 527 -4.46 2.26 32.10
N HIS A 528 -4.67 1.71 33.31
CA HIS A 528 -4.27 2.24 34.61
C HIS A 528 -3.15 1.42 35.28
N GLU A 529 -2.52 0.51 34.54
CA GLU A 529 -1.28 -0.14 35.00
C GLU A 529 -0.07 0.81 35.05
N PRO A 530 0.16 1.72 34.07
CA PRO A 530 1.14 2.79 34.24
C PRO A 530 0.72 3.79 35.32
N ASP A 531 1.69 4.47 35.95
CA ASP A 531 1.44 5.46 37.01
C ASP A 531 0.55 6.62 36.54
N ASP A 532 0.67 7.01 35.27
CA ASP A 532 -0.22 7.93 34.57
C ASP A 532 -1.12 7.13 33.60
N PRO A 533 -2.47 7.18 33.76
CA PRO A 533 -3.37 6.44 32.89
C PRO A 533 -3.22 6.80 31.41
N VAL A 534 -3.17 5.77 30.57
CA VAL A 534 -3.00 5.92 29.11
C VAL A 534 -4.30 5.57 28.42
N VAL A 535 -4.78 6.46 27.54
CA VAL A 535 -5.90 6.15 26.64
C VAL A 535 -5.42 5.18 25.57
N VAL A 536 -5.96 3.95 25.58
CA VAL A 536 -5.56 2.86 24.67
C VAL A 536 -6.53 2.66 23.52
N ALA A 537 -7.75 3.18 23.65
CA ALA A 537 -8.73 3.29 22.57
C ALA A 537 -9.67 4.47 22.85
N GLU A 538 -10.04 5.21 21.81
CA GLU A 538 -11.05 6.26 21.86
C GLU A 538 -11.79 6.27 20.52
N GLU A 539 -13.11 6.15 20.56
CA GLU A 539 -13.95 6.15 19.36
C GLU A 539 -15.30 6.80 19.66
N GLU A 540 -15.73 7.69 18.77
CA GLU A 540 -17.09 8.23 18.79
C GLU A 540 -18.07 7.15 18.31
N VAL A 541 -19.19 6.98 19.01
CA VAL A 541 -20.29 6.08 18.61
C VAL A 541 -20.92 6.63 17.34
N ALA A 542 -20.43 6.13 16.21
CA ALA A 542 -20.90 6.47 14.88
C ALA A 542 -22.08 5.56 14.46
N PRO A 543 -22.96 6.06 13.57
CA PRO A 543 -23.97 5.21 12.98
C PRO A 543 -23.34 4.15 12.09
N ASN A 544 -23.91 2.94 12.12
CA ASN A 544 -23.60 1.85 11.19
C ASN A 544 -24.60 1.78 10.02
N THR A 545 -25.29 2.89 9.79
CA THR A 545 -26.29 3.04 8.73
C THR A 545 -25.62 3.04 7.37
N ARG A 546 -26.17 2.25 6.45
CA ARG A 546 -25.70 2.16 5.07
C ARG A 546 -26.82 2.62 4.14
N ALA A 547 -26.46 3.47 3.18
CA ALA A 547 -27.37 3.94 2.14
C ALA A 547 -26.87 3.52 0.75
N SER A 548 -27.78 3.08 -0.11
CA SER A 548 -27.53 2.91 -1.54
C SER A 548 -28.00 4.15 -2.29
N ILE A 549 -27.21 4.62 -3.25
CA ILE A 549 -27.54 5.78 -4.08
C ILE A 549 -27.54 5.34 -5.55
N GLU A 550 -28.71 5.38 -6.17
CA GLU A 550 -28.88 5.08 -7.60
C GLU A 550 -29.16 6.36 -8.37
N TYR A 551 -28.54 6.52 -9.55
CA TYR A 551 -28.75 7.68 -10.41
C TYR A 551 -29.72 7.34 -11.56
N ASP A 552 -30.76 8.15 -11.73
CA ASP A 552 -31.65 8.11 -12.89
C ASP A 552 -31.17 9.14 -13.94
N PRO A 553 -30.58 8.70 -15.07
CA PRO A 553 -30.10 9.60 -16.12
C PRO A 553 -31.21 10.27 -16.93
N ASP A 554 -32.42 9.71 -16.99
CA ASP A 554 -33.57 10.33 -17.66
C ASP A 554 -34.10 11.51 -16.83
N ALA A 555 -34.24 11.29 -15.51
CA ALA A 555 -34.85 12.25 -14.59
C ALA A 555 -33.87 13.30 -14.06
N GLY A 556 -32.60 12.92 -13.86
CA GLY A 556 -31.63 13.82 -13.23
C GLY A 556 -31.61 13.84 -11.75
N GLU A 557 -31.98 12.73 -11.18
CA GLU A 557 -32.18 12.62 -9.76
C GLU A 557 -31.46 11.37 -9.27
N VAL A 558 -30.91 11.46 -8.06
CA VAL A 558 -30.50 10.28 -7.31
C VAL A 558 -31.66 9.83 -6.45
N THR A 559 -31.87 8.51 -6.40
CA THR A 559 -32.69 7.90 -5.35
C THR A 559 -31.76 7.36 -4.28
N VAL A 560 -31.87 7.90 -3.07
CA VAL A 560 -31.13 7.43 -1.90
C VAL A 560 -32.06 6.51 -1.10
N ARG A 561 -31.64 5.26 -0.85
CA ARG A 561 -32.41 4.28 -0.09
C ARG A 561 -31.62 3.74 1.10
N HIS A 562 -32.29 3.55 2.22
CA HIS A 562 -31.70 2.90 3.38
C HIS A 562 -31.50 1.41 3.10
N ARG A 563 -30.27 0.90 3.25
CA ARG A 563 -29.94 -0.53 3.02
C ARG A 563 -29.83 -1.32 4.32
N GLY A 564 -29.39 -0.70 5.41
CA GLY A 564 -29.21 -1.39 6.69
C GLY A 564 -28.63 -0.49 7.77
N GLY A 565 -28.68 -0.96 9.02
CA GLY A 565 -28.22 -0.21 10.21
C GLY A 565 -29.35 0.52 10.93
N ARG A 566 -28.97 1.41 11.87
CA ARG A 566 -29.89 2.16 12.73
C ARG A 566 -30.62 3.27 11.95
N ALA A 567 -31.87 3.55 12.30
CA ALA A 567 -32.59 4.71 11.78
C ALA A 567 -32.00 6.01 12.32
N LEU A 568 -31.80 7.01 11.46
CA LEU A 568 -31.15 8.28 11.80
C LEU A 568 -32.11 9.46 11.64
N PRO A 569 -32.05 10.49 12.50
CA PRO A 569 -32.79 11.73 12.26
C PRO A 569 -32.36 12.33 10.93
N ALA A 570 -33.31 12.63 10.05
CA ALA A 570 -32.98 13.19 8.74
C ALA A 570 -32.31 14.57 8.84
N SER A 571 -32.49 15.27 9.97
CA SER A 571 -31.82 16.53 10.30
C SER A 571 -30.33 16.41 10.61
N GLU A 572 -29.84 15.19 10.89
CA GLU A 572 -28.42 14.89 11.12
C GLU A 572 -27.78 14.26 9.88
N LEU A 573 -28.48 14.28 8.75
CA LEU A 573 -27.99 13.78 7.48
C LEU A 573 -27.87 14.93 6.49
N GLU A 574 -26.80 14.89 5.71
CA GLU A 574 -26.60 15.82 4.60
C GLU A 574 -26.30 15.04 3.32
N LEU A 575 -27.09 15.31 2.27
CA LEU A 575 -26.79 14.86 0.93
C LEU A 575 -25.91 15.92 0.26
N GLN A 576 -24.74 15.51 -0.20
CA GLN A 576 -23.76 16.38 -0.84
C GLN A 576 -23.51 15.95 -2.28
N ALA A 577 -23.39 16.91 -3.19
CA ALA A 577 -22.84 16.74 -4.53
C ALA A 577 -21.49 17.48 -4.60
N GLY A 578 -20.40 16.74 -4.83
CA GLY A 578 -19.04 17.18 -4.54
C GLY A 578 -18.83 17.33 -3.04
N ARG A 579 -18.56 18.56 -2.59
CA ARG A 579 -18.49 18.94 -1.16
C ARG A 579 -19.58 19.96 -0.77
N LYS A 580 -20.59 20.14 -1.61
CA LYS A 580 -21.67 21.11 -1.39
C LYS A 580 -22.98 20.40 -1.07
N PRO A 581 -23.77 20.88 -0.10
CA PRO A 581 -25.12 20.37 0.12
C PRO A 581 -25.96 20.51 -1.16
N THR A 582 -26.75 19.50 -1.48
CA THR A 582 -27.76 19.56 -2.54
C THR A 582 -28.93 20.47 -2.15
N ASP A 583 -29.69 20.96 -3.14
CA ASP A 583 -30.86 21.81 -2.90
C ASP A 583 -31.99 21.09 -2.16
N VAL A 584 -32.08 19.77 -2.33
CA VAL A 584 -33.00 18.88 -1.59
C VAL A 584 -32.18 18.07 -0.61
N GLN A 585 -32.49 18.23 0.68
CA GLN A 585 -31.85 17.51 1.77
C GLN A 585 -32.78 16.40 2.31
N PRO A 586 -32.24 15.37 2.98
CA PRO A 586 -33.06 14.32 3.59
C PRO A 586 -34.16 14.88 4.49
N ALA A 587 -33.84 15.92 5.27
CA ALA A 587 -34.76 16.58 6.20
C ALA A 587 -35.94 17.32 5.54
N ASP A 588 -35.89 17.56 4.23
CA ASP A 588 -36.99 18.19 3.49
C ASP A 588 -38.14 17.20 3.21
N GLU A 589 -37.80 15.91 3.04
CA GLU A 589 -38.76 14.84 2.72
C GLU A 589 -39.06 13.92 3.89
N LEU A 590 -38.08 13.72 4.78
CA LEU A 590 -38.13 12.74 5.86
C LEU A 590 -37.91 13.41 7.22
N GLU A 591 -38.56 12.89 8.26
CA GLU A 591 -38.24 13.23 9.65
C GLU A 591 -37.13 12.31 10.19
N GLU A 592 -37.13 11.05 9.76
CA GLU A 592 -36.18 9.98 10.10
C GLU A 592 -35.88 9.19 8.82
N PHE A 593 -34.63 8.73 8.67
CA PHE A 593 -34.18 7.87 7.59
C PHE A 593 -33.94 6.47 8.16
N GLY A 594 -34.94 5.60 8.02
CA GLY A 594 -34.94 4.23 8.53
C GLY A 594 -35.16 3.17 7.45
N PRO A 595 -35.33 1.90 7.86
CA PRO A 595 -35.60 0.80 6.94
C PRO A 595 -36.81 1.09 6.05
N ASP A 596 -36.68 0.79 4.75
CA ASP A 596 -37.68 1.06 3.70
C ASP A 596 -37.86 2.55 3.31
N ASP A 597 -37.16 3.49 3.97
CA ASP A 597 -37.20 4.89 3.57
C ASP A 597 -36.31 5.18 2.35
N SER A 598 -36.82 6.04 1.49
CA SER A 598 -36.10 6.56 0.34
C SER A 598 -36.53 7.98 0.04
N PHE A 599 -35.59 8.81 -0.41
CA PHE A 599 -35.87 10.15 -0.90
C PHE A 599 -35.15 10.37 -2.23
N THR A 600 -35.60 11.36 -2.99
CA THR A 600 -35.05 11.66 -4.32
C THR A 600 -34.54 13.09 -4.36
N ALA A 601 -33.38 13.31 -4.97
CA ALA A 601 -32.79 14.65 -5.06
C ALA A 601 -32.21 14.92 -6.45
N PRO A 602 -32.48 16.10 -7.05
CA PRO A 602 -31.88 16.47 -8.32
C PRO A 602 -30.38 16.69 -8.13
N VAL A 603 -29.58 16.07 -9.00
CA VAL A 603 -28.12 16.22 -8.99
C VAL A 603 -27.57 16.29 -10.41
N PRO A 604 -26.51 17.10 -10.62
CA PRO A 604 -25.85 17.16 -11.92
C PRO A 604 -25.27 15.78 -12.30
N PRO A 605 -25.26 15.43 -13.61
CA PRO A 605 -24.48 14.30 -14.12
C PRO A 605 -22.99 14.49 -13.80
N LEU A 606 -22.23 13.37 -13.78
CA LEU A 606 -20.79 13.36 -13.55
C LEU A 606 -20.39 14.13 -12.28
N SER A 607 -21.09 13.86 -11.19
CA SER A 607 -20.86 14.48 -9.88
C SER A 607 -20.80 13.41 -8.80
N ARG A 608 -19.84 13.54 -7.89
CA ARG A 608 -19.75 12.65 -6.74
C ARG A 608 -20.85 12.99 -5.75
N VAL A 609 -21.78 12.06 -5.51
CA VAL A 609 -22.87 12.24 -4.57
C VAL A 609 -22.62 11.37 -3.36
N ARG A 610 -22.74 11.95 -2.16
CA ARG A 610 -22.53 11.24 -0.90
C ARG A 610 -23.58 11.63 0.13
N LEU A 611 -24.06 10.65 0.89
CA LEU A 611 -24.84 10.86 2.08
C LEU A 611 -23.89 10.80 3.28
N VAL A 612 -23.85 11.87 4.08
CA VAL A 612 -23.03 11.94 5.28
C VAL A 612 -23.90 12.17 6.52
N TRP A 613 -23.49 11.59 7.64
CA TRP A 613 -24.02 11.91 8.96
C TRP A 613 -23.20 13.05 9.58
N THR A 614 -23.90 14.07 10.05
CA THR A 614 -23.36 15.32 10.62
C THR A 614 -23.73 15.50 12.10
N GLY A 615 -24.33 14.47 12.72
CA GLY A 615 -24.76 14.52 14.13
C GLY A 615 -23.62 14.39 15.15
N GLY A 616 -22.42 14.00 14.73
CA GLY A 616 -21.22 13.86 15.58
C GLY A 616 -20.24 15.01 15.44
N GLU A 617 -19.10 14.90 16.14
CA GLU A 617 -17.97 15.83 16.00
C GLU A 617 -17.29 15.71 14.62
N ARG A 618 -17.46 14.56 13.95
CA ARG A 618 -16.88 14.28 12.63
C ARG A 618 -17.97 13.82 11.66
N GLU A 619 -17.88 14.29 10.41
CA GLU A 619 -18.73 13.77 9.34
C GLU A 619 -18.42 12.28 9.09
N ARG A 620 -19.47 11.44 9.00
CA ARG A 620 -19.33 10.02 8.67
C ARG A 620 -20.05 9.69 7.39
N HIS A 621 -19.36 9.02 6.48
CA HIS A 621 -19.90 8.62 5.18
C HIS A 621 -20.83 7.40 5.34
N LEU A 622 -22.07 7.50 4.86
CA LEU A 622 -23.07 6.43 4.94
C LEU A 622 -23.29 5.71 3.60
N GLY A 623 -22.91 6.35 2.50
CA GLY A 623 -23.07 5.83 1.15
C GLY A 623 -22.78 6.90 0.09
N GLY A 624 -22.32 6.48 -1.08
CA GLY A 624 -21.95 7.39 -2.14
C GLY A 624 -21.92 6.74 -3.51
N THR A 625 -22.02 7.55 -4.55
CA THR A 625 -21.86 7.14 -5.94
C THR A 625 -21.31 8.31 -6.77
N THR A 626 -20.90 8.04 -8.01
CA THR A 626 -20.67 9.10 -8.99
C THR A 626 -21.76 9.01 -10.03
N THR A 627 -22.47 10.11 -10.28
CA THR A 627 -23.62 10.11 -11.20
C THR A 627 -23.17 9.96 -12.66
N ALA A 628 -24.00 9.33 -13.48
CA ALA A 628 -23.80 9.17 -14.92
C ALA A 628 -22.46 8.52 -15.33
N ARG A 629 -21.99 7.48 -14.61
CA ARG A 629 -20.78 6.70 -15.00
C ARG A 629 -20.88 6.15 -16.43
N ASP A 630 -22.05 5.64 -16.81
CA ASP A 630 -22.34 5.17 -18.18
C ASP A 630 -22.50 6.29 -19.22
N GLY A 631 -22.31 7.55 -18.81
CA GLY A 631 -22.41 8.73 -19.68
C GLY A 631 -21.19 8.90 -20.60
N VAL A 632 -20.18 8.04 -20.51
CA VAL A 632 -18.97 8.08 -21.33
C VAL A 632 -18.75 6.72 -21.97
N ALA A 633 -18.36 6.72 -23.25
CA ALA A 633 -17.99 5.53 -23.97
C ALA A 633 -16.65 5.73 -24.67
N ALA A 634 -15.93 4.63 -24.93
CA ALA A 634 -14.67 4.68 -25.65
C ALA A 634 -14.69 3.81 -26.90
N THR A 635 -13.92 4.22 -27.90
CA THR A 635 -13.63 3.47 -29.12
C THR A 635 -12.13 3.39 -29.30
N TYR A 636 -11.59 2.19 -29.47
CA TYR A 636 -10.16 2.00 -29.72
C TYR A 636 -9.89 1.72 -31.20
N ASP A 637 -8.83 2.34 -31.73
CA ASP A 637 -8.30 2.13 -33.06
C ASP A 637 -6.84 1.67 -32.92
N ALA A 638 -6.62 0.37 -33.15
CA ALA A 638 -5.32 -0.27 -32.96
C ALA A 638 -4.34 0.02 -34.11
N ASP A 639 -4.82 0.47 -35.28
CA ASP A 639 -3.95 0.84 -36.41
C ASP A 639 -3.29 2.22 -36.18
N GLY A 640 -3.98 3.10 -35.45
CA GLY A 640 -3.54 4.45 -35.14
C GLY A 640 -3.01 4.64 -33.72
N ASP A 641 -3.00 3.61 -32.87
CA ASP A 641 -2.69 3.69 -31.43
C ASP A 641 -3.48 4.83 -30.75
N THR A 642 -4.78 4.92 -31.05
CA THR A 642 -5.64 6.01 -30.58
C THR A 642 -6.89 5.49 -29.89
N MET A 643 -7.31 6.21 -28.85
CA MET A 643 -8.60 5.99 -28.19
C MET A 643 -9.47 7.24 -28.27
N THR A 644 -10.65 7.11 -28.83
CA THR A 644 -11.67 8.17 -28.84
C THR A 644 -12.60 7.98 -27.67
N VAL A 645 -12.67 8.97 -26.78
CA VAL A 645 -13.59 9.03 -25.64
C VAL A 645 -14.74 9.96 -26.01
N GLU A 646 -15.97 9.45 -25.97
CA GLU A 646 -17.20 10.13 -26.38
C GLU A 646 -18.14 10.29 -25.19
N TYR A 647 -18.71 11.49 -25.03
CA TYR A 647 -19.81 11.71 -24.11
C TYR A 647 -21.13 11.23 -24.73
N VAL A 648 -21.71 10.18 -24.15
CA VAL A 648 -22.97 9.56 -24.59
C VAL A 648 -24.15 9.88 -23.67
N GLY A 649 -23.91 10.65 -22.60
CA GLY A 649 -24.96 11.07 -21.67
C GLY A 649 -25.99 12.00 -22.32
N GLU A 650 -27.25 11.91 -21.87
CA GLU A 650 -28.38 12.63 -22.47
C GLU A 650 -28.51 14.10 -22.01
N ARG A 651 -27.76 14.50 -20.96
CA ARG A 651 -27.84 15.83 -20.38
C ARG A 651 -26.52 16.60 -20.50
N PRO A 652 -26.56 17.92 -20.67
CA PRO A 652 -25.35 18.70 -20.84
C PRO A 652 -24.49 18.65 -19.58
N VAL A 653 -23.18 18.54 -19.77
CA VAL A 653 -22.17 18.55 -18.71
C VAL A 653 -21.17 19.65 -18.98
N ASP A 654 -20.67 20.25 -17.91
CA ASP A 654 -19.53 21.14 -17.95
C ASP A 654 -18.24 20.35 -18.26
N PRO A 655 -17.59 20.58 -19.43
CA PRO A 655 -16.41 19.83 -19.85
C PRO A 655 -15.22 20.01 -18.91
N GLU A 656 -15.16 21.10 -18.14
CA GLU A 656 -14.11 21.35 -17.13
C GLU A 656 -14.15 20.31 -16.00
N ARG A 657 -15.23 19.54 -15.87
CA ARG A 657 -15.36 18.47 -14.88
C ARG A 657 -14.75 17.15 -15.30
N LEU A 658 -14.47 16.95 -16.59
CA LEU A 658 -13.85 15.71 -17.04
C LEU A 658 -12.34 15.88 -17.15
N ARG A 659 -11.60 14.84 -16.77
CA ARG A 659 -10.18 14.67 -17.06
C ARG A 659 -10.00 13.31 -17.71
N VAL A 660 -9.09 13.26 -18.67
CA VAL A 660 -8.73 12.04 -19.37
C VAL A 660 -7.23 11.88 -19.19
N SER A 661 -6.80 10.76 -18.63
CA SER A 661 -5.39 10.43 -18.44
C SER A 661 -5.09 9.03 -18.95
N VAL A 662 -3.81 8.72 -19.20
CA VAL A 662 -3.37 7.40 -19.67
C VAL A 662 -2.44 6.78 -18.63
N SER A 663 -2.73 5.54 -18.23
CA SER A 663 -1.84 4.74 -17.39
C SER A 663 -1.21 3.61 -18.20
N GLY A 664 0.14 3.55 -18.22
CA GLY A 664 0.92 2.66 -19.07
C GLY A 664 2.36 2.44 -18.57
N ALA A 665 2.96 1.30 -18.91
CA ALA A 665 4.26 0.86 -18.39
C ALA A 665 5.48 1.61 -18.97
N GLY A 666 5.30 2.47 -19.98
CA GLY A 666 6.40 3.14 -20.69
C GLY A 666 6.20 4.63 -20.98
N GLY A 667 5.11 5.25 -20.51
CA GLY A 667 4.88 6.68 -20.66
C GLY A 667 5.48 7.45 -19.50
N SER A 668 6.33 8.45 -19.77
CA SER A 668 6.66 9.49 -18.80
C SER A 668 5.37 9.96 -18.13
N ARG A 669 5.28 9.89 -16.80
CA ARG A 669 4.21 10.51 -16.01
C ARG A 669 4.22 12.01 -16.28
N GLY A 670 3.57 12.44 -17.36
CA GLY A 670 3.32 13.84 -17.64
C GLY A 670 2.46 14.35 -16.49
N ARG A 671 2.98 15.28 -15.70
CA ARG A 671 2.23 16.00 -14.68
C ARG A 671 0.98 16.65 -15.33
N GLU A 672 -0.15 15.96 -15.27
CA GLU A 672 -1.47 16.45 -15.72
C GLU A 672 -2.24 17.12 -14.57
N ARG A 673 -1.55 17.81 -13.65
CA ARG A 673 -2.23 18.65 -12.65
C ARG A 673 -2.62 20.04 -13.20
N ASP A 674 -1.96 20.51 -14.26
CA ASP A 674 -2.13 21.88 -14.79
C ASP A 674 -2.66 21.97 -16.23
N GLN A 675 -3.09 20.86 -16.84
CA GLN A 675 -3.61 20.88 -18.21
C GLN A 675 -5.13 21.03 -18.21
N GLU A 676 -5.60 22.01 -19.00
CA GLU A 676 -7.01 22.20 -19.36
C GLU A 676 -7.62 20.86 -19.79
N SER A 677 -8.84 20.55 -19.32
CA SER A 677 -9.56 19.35 -19.72
C SER A 677 -9.52 19.19 -21.24
N ALA A 678 -9.15 18.02 -21.75
CA ALA A 678 -9.16 17.75 -23.19
C ALA A 678 -10.55 18.05 -23.81
N PHE A 679 -11.62 17.83 -23.03
CA PHE A 679 -12.97 18.20 -23.43
C PHE A 679 -13.21 19.72 -23.37
N ALA A 680 -12.68 20.43 -22.36
CA ALA A 680 -12.86 21.88 -22.23
C ALA A 680 -12.08 22.66 -23.27
N ALA A 681 -10.95 22.12 -23.75
CA ALA A 681 -10.19 22.69 -24.84
C ALA A 681 -10.97 22.69 -26.17
N GLU A 682 -11.90 21.75 -26.36
CA GLU A 682 -12.70 21.62 -27.60
C GLU A 682 -14.14 22.12 -27.46
N TYR A 683 -14.72 22.05 -26.27
CA TYR A 683 -16.14 22.29 -26.02
C TYR A 683 -16.35 23.21 -24.82
N ASP A 684 -17.32 24.14 -24.94
CA ASP A 684 -17.79 24.95 -23.80
C ASP A 684 -18.90 24.24 -22.99
N GLU A 685 -19.54 23.23 -23.58
CA GLU A 685 -20.62 22.41 -23.01
C GLU A 685 -20.58 21.04 -23.70
N LEU A 686 -20.57 19.94 -22.94
CA LEU A 686 -20.62 18.59 -23.49
C LEU A 686 -22.06 18.14 -23.71
N THR A 687 -22.34 17.71 -24.93
CA THR A 687 -23.60 17.14 -25.39
C THR A 687 -23.36 15.77 -26.02
N THR A 688 -24.43 14.97 -26.14
CA THR A 688 -24.32 13.61 -26.68
C THR A 688 -23.62 13.59 -28.04
N GLY A 689 -22.54 12.82 -28.15
CA GLY A 689 -21.72 12.68 -29.35
C GLY A 689 -20.46 13.55 -29.39
N ASP A 690 -20.25 14.42 -28.40
CA ASP A 690 -19.01 15.19 -28.27
C ASP A 690 -17.88 14.26 -27.82
N ALA A 691 -16.73 14.32 -28.50
CA ALA A 691 -15.68 13.33 -28.32
C ALA A 691 -14.29 13.94 -28.46
N VAL A 692 -13.34 13.39 -27.70
CA VAL A 692 -11.92 13.74 -27.76
C VAL A 692 -11.13 12.50 -28.15
N THR A 693 -9.99 12.70 -28.81
CA THR A 693 -9.08 11.61 -29.20
C THR A 693 -7.80 11.69 -28.40
N VAL A 694 -7.49 10.61 -27.70
CA VAL A 694 -6.23 10.38 -26.99
C VAL A 694 -5.31 9.62 -27.95
N THR A 695 -4.12 10.17 -28.19
CA THR A 695 -3.09 9.54 -29.03
C THR A 695 -2.10 8.75 -28.20
N ASP A 696 -1.30 7.91 -28.85
CA ASP A 696 -0.20 7.16 -28.24
C ASP A 696 -0.67 6.20 -27.13
N VAL A 697 -1.83 5.56 -27.34
CA VAL A 697 -2.42 4.57 -26.43
C VAL A 697 -2.01 3.17 -26.90
N GLY A 698 -0.95 2.63 -26.28
CA GLY A 698 -0.44 1.30 -26.53
C GLY A 698 -1.39 0.19 -26.06
N LEU A 699 -1.16 -1.04 -26.52
CA LEU A 699 -2.06 -2.19 -26.28
C LEU A 699 -2.22 -2.52 -24.78
N ASP A 700 -1.22 -2.23 -23.96
CA ASP A 700 -1.22 -2.48 -22.52
C ASP A 700 -1.64 -1.26 -21.68
N ASP A 701 -1.97 -0.15 -22.34
CA ASP A 701 -2.37 1.08 -21.68
C ASP A 701 -3.87 1.09 -21.34
N THR A 702 -4.22 1.90 -20.34
CA THR A 702 -5.60 2.15 -19.94
C THR A 702 -5.87 3.65 -19.89
N VAL A 703 -6.88 4.09 -20.61
CA VAL A 703 -7.37 5.47 -20.54
C VAL A 703 -8.34 5.58 -19.38
N ILE A 704 -8.06 6.48 -18.45
CA ILE A 704 -8.88 6.73 -17.27
C ILE A 704 -9.65 8.03 -17.47
N VAL A 705 -10.97 7.95 -17.41
CA VAL A 705 -11.83 9.14 -17.39
C VAL A 705 -12.20 9.42 -15.95
N SER A 706 -11.94 10.64 -15.49
CA SER A 706 -12.18 11.06 -14.11
C SER A 706 -13.02 12.32 -14.05
N VAL A 707 -13.83 12.41 -13.00
CA VAL A 707 -14.53 13.63 -12.62
C VAL A 707 -13.62 14.44 -11.70
N HIS A 708 -13.26 15.63 -12.15
CA HIS A 708 -12.56 16.66 -11.40
C HIS A 708 -13.58 17.63 -10.80
N SER A 709 -13.44 17.92 -9.53
CA SER A 709 -14.28 18.88 -8.81
C SER A 709 -13.39 19.85 -8.05
N GLU A 710 -13.48 21.12 -8.41
CA GLU A 710 -12.76 22.21 -7.76
C GLU A 710 -13.58 22.84 -6.62
N PHE A 711 -12.88 23.28 -5.59
CA PHE A 711 -13.40 23.90 -4.38
C PHE A 711 -12.53 25.10 -4.02
N GLU A 712 -13.01 25.97 -3.12
CA GLU A 712 -12.29 27.18 -2.69
C GLU A 712 -10.88 26.89 -2.14
N ASN A 713 -10.65 25.69 -1.59
CA ASN A 713 -9.38 25.29 -0.96
C ASN A 713 -8.77 24.02 -1.61
N GLY A 714 -9.00 23.77 -2.91
CA GLY A 714 -8.37 22.66 -3.66
C GLY A 714 -9.34 21.86 -4.52
N ALA A 715 -8.89 20.73 -5.09
CA ALA A 715 -9.69 19.91 -5.99
C ALA A 715 -9.62 18.41 -5.65
N VAL A 716 -10.65 17.66 -6.05
CA VAL A 716 -10.71 16.19 -5.94
C VAL A 716 -11.02 15.60 -7.29
N THR A 717 -10.26 14.57 -7.67
CA THR A 717 -10.49 13.78 -8.88
C THR A 717 -11.01 12.39 -8.48
N SER A 718 -11.96 11.83 -9.23
CA SER A 718 -12.47 10.47 -9.02
C SER A 718 -12.73 9.80 -10.35
N SER A 719 -12.17 8.62 -10.57
CA SER A 719 -12.38 7.88 -11.82
C SER A 719 -13.84 7.46 -11.97
N VAL A 720 -14.34 7.57 -13.20
CA VAL A 720 -15.70 7.16 -13.60
C VAL A 720 -15.71 6.08 -14.66
N ALA A 721 -14.63 5.95 -15.44
CA ALA A 721 -14.47 4.87 -16.40
C ALA A 721 -12.98 4.53 -16.61
N HIS A 722 -12.71 3.26 -16.89
CA HIS A 722 -11.37 2.76 -17.21
C HIS A 722 -11.45 1.99 -18.54
N PHE A 723 -10.82 2.52 -19.57
CA PHE A 723 -10.89 1.97 -20.91
C PHE A 723 -9.53 1.38 -21.29
N SER A 724 -9.36 0.08 -21.09
CA SER A 724 -8.15 -0.63 -21.52
C SER A 724 -8.09 -0.76 -23.04
N ALA A 725 -6.92 -0.57 -23.64
CA ALA A 725 -6.70 -0.74 -25.06
C ALA A 725 -6.91 -2.20 -25.50
N ALA A 726 -6.20 -3.15 -24.88
CA ALA A 726 -6.43 -4.58 -25.08
C ALA A 726 -7.63 -5.11 -24.26
N PRO A 727 -8.49 -5.97 -24.85
CA PRO A 727 -9.52 -6.66 -24.08
C PRO A 727 -8.88 -7.76 -23.22
N ARG A 728 -9.06 -7.70 -21.89
CA ARG A 728 -8.57 -8.75 -20.96
C ARG A 728 -9.51 -9.96 -20.88
N ARG A 729 -10.82 -9.73 -21.01
CA ARG A 729 -11.91 -10.73 -21.11
C ARG A 729 -13.00 -10.16 -22.01
N GLY A 730 -12.84 -10.30 -23.33
CA GLY A 730 -13.71 -9.61 -24.29
C GLY A 730 -15.12 -10.23 -24.40
N PHE A 731 -15.24 -11.54 -24.17
CA PHE A 731 -16.48 -12.29 -24.37
C PHE A 731 -16.79 -13.23 -23.21
N VAL A 732 -18.08 -13.38 -22.93
CA VAL A 732 -18.67 -14.43 -22.07
C VAL A 732 -19.39 -15.44 -22.96
N VAL A 733 -19.29 -16.72 -22.61
CA VAL A 733 -20.02 -17.80 -23.28
C VAL A 733 -21.27 -18.13 -22.47
N ASP A 734 -22.43 -17.87 -23.04
CA ASP A 734 -23.73 -18.20 -22.47
C ASP A 734 -24.22 -19.53 -23.08
N SER A 735 -24.35 -20.57 -22.24
CA SER A 735 -24.85 -21.90 -22.62
C SER A 735 -26.25 -22.10 -22.05
N GLY A 736 -27.30 -22.01 -22.88
CA GLY A 736 -28.68 -22.12 -22.37
C GLY A 736 -29.76 -22.35 -23.42
N VAL A 737 -30.95 -22.73 -22.95
CA VAL A 737 -32.18 -22.73 -23.77
C VAL A 737 -32.64 -21.28 -23.87
N GLY A 738 -32.54 -20.68 -25.07
CA GLY A 738 -32.98 -19.31 -25.30
C GLY A 738 -34.47 -19.10 -25.00
N ASN A 739 -34.90 -17.84 -24.87
CA ASN A 739 -36.30 -17.46 -24.61
C ASN A 739 -37.30 -18.02 -25.66
N ASP A 740 -36.81 -18.42 -26.84
CA ASP A 740 -37.60 -19.02 -27.92
C ASP A 740 -37.57 -20.57 -27.93
N GLY A 741 -36.91 -21.21 -26.96
CA GLY A 741 -36.86 -22.67 -26.82
C GLY A 741 -35.83 -23.38 -27.72
N GLU A 742 -34.93 -22.63 -28.36
CA GLU A 742 -33.76 -23.18 -29.08
C GLU A 742 -32.57 -23.29 -28.12
N SER A 743 -31.99 -24.49 -28.02
CA SER A 743 -30.74 -24.75 -27.31
C SER A 743 -29.57 -24.34 -28.20
N GLY A 744 -28.68 -23.46 -27.72
CA GLY A 744 -27.51 -23.04 -28.49
C GLY A 744 -26.51 -22.27 -27.65
N THR A 745 -25.24 -22.37 -27.99
CA THR A 745 -24.16 -21.60 -27.38
C THR A 745 -24.12 -20.21 -28.00
N THR A 746 -24.08 -19.17 -27.17
CA THR A 746 -23.98 -17.78 -27.60
C THR A 746 -22.74 -17.14 -26.98
N LEU A 747 -21.94 -16.45 -27.80
CA LEU A 747 -20.89 -15.55 -27.32
C LEU A 747 -21.47 -14.16 -27.13
N ARG A 748 -21.25 -13.52 -25.99
CA ARG A 748 -21.67 -12.15 -25.71
C ARG A 748 -20.45 -11.27 -25.46
N TYR A 749 -20.32 -10.18 -26.19
CA TYR A 749 -19.25 -9.21 -25.96
C TYR A 749 -19.53 -8.43 -24.67
N VAL A 750 -18.56 -8.39 -23.76
CA VAL A 750 -18.66 -7.70 -22.45
C VAL A 750 -17.64 -6.58 -22.31
N GLY A 751 -16.84 -6.31 -23.34
CA GLY A 751 -15.89 -5.19 -23.32
C GLY A 751 -16.59 -3.83 -23.29
N GLU A 752 -16.11 -2.95 -22.40
CA GLU A 752 -16.61 -1.57 -22.25
C GLU A 752 -16.17 -0.64 -23.40
N VAL A 753 -15.14 -1.03 -24.15
CA VAL A 753 -14.57 -0.28 -25.28
C VAL A 753 -15.07 -0.85 -26.61
N ARG A 754 -15.54 0.02 -27.50
CA ARG A 754 -15.96 -0.34 -28.85
C ARG A 754 -14.75 -0.63 -29.73
N ARG A 755 -14.78 -1.77 -30.42
CA ARG A 755 -13.66 -2.28 -31.24
C ARG A 755 -14.16 -2.80 -32.57
N ASP A 756 -13.32 -2.77 -33.60
CA ASP A 756 -13.67 -3.35 -34.91
C ASP A 756 -13.94 -4.84 -34.77
N ALA A 757 -15.04 -5.32 -35.35
CA ALA A 757 -15.45 -6.71 -35.21
C ALA A 757 -14.51 -7.67 -35.96
N ASP A 758 -13.87 -7.21 -37.04
CA ASP A 758 -12.88 -7.96 -37.81
C ASP A 758 -11.51 -8.07 -37.13
N ALA A 759 -11.28 -7.31 -36.06
CA ALA A 759 -10.14 -7.51 -35.16
C ALA A 759 -10.27 -8.81 -34.34
N PHE A 760 -11.47 -9.39 -34.26
CA PHE A 760 -11.73 -10.61 -33.49
C PHE A 760 -11.94 -11.82 -34.39
N ARG A 761 -11.39 -12.94 -33.96
CA ARG A 761 -11.55 -14.24 -34.59
C ARG A 761 -11.99 -15.28 -33.58
N VAL A 762 -13.15 -15.88 -33.82
CA VAL A 762 -13.70 -16.96 -33.00
C VAL A 762 -13.26 -18.29 -33.57
N LEU A 763 -12.65 -19.12 -32.71
CA LEU A 763 -12.20 -20.47 -32.99
C LEU A 763 -13.01 -21.47 -32.14
N ILE A 764 -13.41 -22.58 -32.74
CA ILE A 764 -13.97 -23.76 -32.07
C ILE A 764 -12.98 -24.89 -32.31
N ASP A 765 -12.43 -25.45 -31.23
CA ASP A 765 -11.38 -26.47 -31.23
C ASP A 765 -10.16 -26.11 -32.10
N GLY A 766 -9.81 -24.82 -32.12
CA GLY A 766 -8.70 -24.26 -32.91
C GLY A 766 -9.01 -24.04 -34.39
N GLU A 767 -10.22 -24.36 -34.86
CA GLU A 767 -10.68 -24.07 -36.21
C GLU A 767 -11.62 -22.85 -36.23
N PRO A 768 -11.57 -21.97 -37.25
CA PRO A 768 -12.47 -20.82 -37.33
C PRO A 768 -13.93 -21.24 -37.33
N ALA A 769 -14.73 -20.63 -36.45
CA ALA A 769 -16.17 -20.84 -36.41
C ALA A 769 -16.85 -20.39 -37.71
N ASP A 770 -18.00 -21.00 -38.03
CA ASP A 770 -18.80 -20.68 -39.22
C ASP A 770 -19.38 -19.25 -39.19
N ALA A 771 -19.62 -18.71 -37.99
CA ALA A 771 -20.04 -17.34 -37.75
C ALA A 771 -18.92 -16.58 -37.04
N GLN A 772 -18.58 -15.41 -37.56
CA GLN A 772 -17.60 -14.50 -36.98
C GLN A 772 -18.28 -13.19 -36.55
N PRO A 773 -17.71 -12.45 -35.59
CA PRO A 773 -18.26 -11.16 -35.18
C PRO A 773 -18.46 -10.18 -36.35
N ALA A 774 -17.50 -10.16 -37.28
CA ALA A 774 -17.52 -9.33 -38.50
C ALA A 774 -18.63 -9.69 -39.51
N ASP A 775 -19.27 -10.86 -39.37
CA ASP A 775 -20.41 -11.23 -40.23
C ASP A 775 -21.71 -10.53 -39.78
N GLU A 776 -21.81 -10.17 -38.49
CA GLU A 776 -23.01 -9.60 -37.88
C GLU A 776 -22.95 -8.06 -37.74
N THR A 777 -21.78 -7.53 -37.38
CA THR A 777 -21.56 -6.09 -37.14
C THR A 777 -20.17 -5.66 -37.61
N ASP A 778 -20.01 -4.39 -37.96
CA ASP A 778 -18.70 -3.80 -38.25
C ASP A 778 -17.94 -3.43 -36.95
N ARG A 779 -18.65 -3.10 -35.87
CA ARG A 779 -18.10 -2.65 -34.59
C ARG A 779 -18.81 -3.34 -33.43
N LEU A 780 -18.04 -3.93 -32.53
CA LEU A 780 -18.54 -4.59 -31.34
C LEU A 780 -18.83 -3.60 -30.22
N THR A 781 -20.05 -3.66 -29.70
CA THR A 781 -20.52 -2.90 -28.53
C THR A 781 -20.98 -3.86 -27.42
N GLY A 782 -20.81 -3.46 -26.16
CA GLY A 782 -21.19 -4.29 -25.01
C GLY A 782 -22.61 -4.84 -25.11
N GLY A 783 -22.78 -6.14 -24.86
CA GLY A 783 -24.05 -6.86 -24.92
C GLY A 783 -24.38 -7.47 -26.29
N GLU A 784 -23.64 -7.16 -27.36
CA GLU A 784 -23.85 -7.82 -28.65
C GLU A 784 -23.52 -9.31 -28.59
N THR A 785 -24.34 -10.10 -29.27
CA THR A 785 -24.30 -11.57 -29.20
C THR A 785 -24.04 -12.20 -30.56
N LEU A 786 -23.24 -13.27 -30.56
CA LEU A 786 -22.94 -14.11 -31.71
C LEU A 786 -23.39 -15.54 -31.39
N SER A 787 -24.33 -16.07 -32.18
CA SER A 787 -24.77 -17.46 -32.03
C SER A 787 -23.78 -18.43 -32.66
N LEU A 788 -23.24 -19.36 -31.87
CA LEU A 788 -22.34 -20.42 -32.33
C LEU A 788 -23.05 -21.74 -32.65
N GLY A 789 -24.35 -21.81 -32.38
CA GLY A 789 -25.15 -23.03 -32.58
C GLY A 789 -24.94 -24.07 -31.47
N GLU A 790 -25.31 -25.32 -31.75
CA GLU A 790 -25.11 -26.43 -30.81
C GLU A 790 -23.68 -26.94 -30.88
N LEU A 791 -22.90 -26.69 -29.81
CA LEU A 791 -21.55 -27.21 -29.67
C LEU A 791 -21.55 -28.49 -28.85
N SER A 792 -20.61 -29.38 -29.16
CA SER A 792 -20.45 -30.63 -28.40
C SER A 792 -19.80 -30.34 -27.06
N ALA A 793 -20.17 -31.12 -26.05
CA ALA A 793 -19.46 -31.16 -24.77
C ALA A 793 -17.95 -31.34 -24.97
N GLY A 794 -17.15 -30.55 -24.26
CA GLY A 794 -15.69 -30.55 -24.37
C GLY A 794 -15.12 -29.71 -25.52
N ALA A 795 -15.96 -29.13 -26.39
CA ALA A 795 -15.52 -28.18 -27.40
C ALA A 795 -14.92 -26.94 -26.74
N THR A 796 -13.76 -26.49 -27.26
CA THR A 796 -13.05 -25.32 -26.76
C THR A 796 -13.34 -24.12 -27.65
N ILE A 797 -13.95 -23.09 -27.09
CA ILE A 797 -14.17 -21.81 -27.76
C ILE A 797 -13.02 -20.90 -27.36
N ALA A 798 -12.26 -20.44 -28.35
CA ALA A 798 -11.25 -19.41 -28.17
C ALA A 798 -11.60 -18.18 -28.99
N VAL A 799 -11.43 -17.00 -28.43
CA VAL A 799 -11.54 -15.74 -29.16
C VAL A 799 -10.16 -15.10 -29.19
N GLU A 800 -9.62 -14.96 -30.38
CA GLU A 800 -8.39 -14.22 -30.64
C GLU A 800 -8.75 -12.78 -30.99
N TRP A 801 -7.99 -11.83 -30.44
CA TRP A 801 -8.05 -10.43 -30.81
C TRP A 801 -6.71 -10.01 -31.43
N THR A 802 -6.76 -9.28 -32.54
CA THR A 802 -5.58 -8.73 -33.21
C THR A 802 -5.59 -7.21 -33.10
N GLY A 803 -4.55 -6.66 -32.47
CA GLY A 803 -4.30 -5.22 -32.37
C GLY A 803 -2.91 -4.90 -32.92
N GLY A 804 -2.82 -4.01 -33.91
CA GLY A 804 -1.56 -3.74 -34.61
C GLY A 804 -0.98 -5.01 -35.24
N ASP A 805 0.26 -5.33 -34.89
CA ASP A 805 0.98 -6.54 -35.35
C ASP A 805 0.86 -7.74 -34.39
N GLU A 806 0.12 -7.62 -33.28
CA GLU A 806 0.00 -8.63 -32.23
C GLU A 806 -1.37 -9.31 -32.21
N THR A 807 -1.39 -10.64 -32.02
CA THR A 807 -2.61 -11.42 -31.79
C THR A 807 -2.56 -12.05 -30.39
N ARG A 808 -3.61 -11.86 -29.60
CA ARG A 808 -3.74 -12.35 -28.22
C ARG A 808 -5.04 -13.14 -28.07
N THR A 809 -5.03 -14.26 -27.36
CA THR A 809 -6.26 -14.97 -26.96
C THR A 809 -6.88 -14.23 -25.78
N VAL A 810 -8.10 -13.71 -25.96
CA VAL A 810 -8.77 -12.84 -24.97
C VAL A 810 -9.94 -13.52 -24.25
N THR A 811 -10.43 -14.63 -24.79
CA THR A 811 -11.39 -15.52 -24.14
C THR A 811 -11.03 -16.95 -24.52
N GLU A 812 -10.97 -17.85 -23.55
CA GLU A 812 -10.93 -19.30 -23.77
C GLU A 812 -11.94 -19.95 -22.83
N HIS A 813 -12.81 -20.79 -23.37
CA HIS A 813 -13.89 -21.43 -22.62
C HIS A 813 -14.18 -22.81 -23.18
N VAL A 814 -14.27 -23.81 -22.31
CA VAL A 814 -14.60 -25.19 -22.69
C VAL A 814 -16.06 -25.45 -22.33
N ILE A 815 -16.86 -25.93 -23.29
CA ILE A 815 -18.26 -26.26 -23.03
C ILE A 815 -18.33 -27.44 -22.06
N PRO A 816 -18.90 -27.26 -20.84
CA PRO A 816 -18.96 -28.32 -19.86
C PRO A 816 -19.92 -29.42 -20.33
N PRO A 817 -19.56 -30.70 -20.12
CA PRO A 817 -20.44 -31.81 -20.46
C PRO A 817 -21.71 -31.81 -19.59
N GLN A 818 -22.85 -32.10 -20.21
CA GLN A 818 -24.13 -32.20 -19.51
C GLN A 818 -24.35 -33.63 -19.05
N ALA A 819 -23.72 -34.00 -17.93
CA ALA A 819 -23.87 -35.31 -17.30
C ALA A 819 -24.59 -35.20 -15.95
N THR A 820 -25.49 -36.15 -15.67
CA THR A 820 -26.18 -36.28 -14.38
C THR A 820 -25.53 -37.40 -13.58
N PHE A 821 -25.31 -37.17 -12.29
CA PHE A 821 -24.73 -38.17 -11.41
C PHE A 821 -25.65 -38.49 -10.24
N GLU A 822 -25.60 -39.73 -9.77
CA GLU A 822 -26.22 -40.16 -8.52
C GLU A 822 -25.09 -40.54 -7.55
N VAL A 823 -25.17 -40.06 -6.30
CA VAL A 823 -24.21 -40.38 -5.26
C VAL A 823 -24.90 -41.04 -4.08
N ALA A 824 -24.35 -42.16 -3.60
CA ALA A 824 -24.88 -42.90 -2.46
C ALA A 824 -23.78 -43.23 -1.44
N TYR A 825 -24.05 -43.00 -0.16
CA TYR A 825 -23.17 -43.39 0.94
C TYR A 825 -23.72 -44.63 1.67
N GLU A 826 -22.90 -45.67 1.75
CA GLU A 826 -23.16 -46.90 2.50
C GLU A 826 -22.23 -46.98 3.72
N PRO A 827 -22.72 -46.78 4.95
CA PRO A 827 -21.89 -46.88 6.16
C PRO A 827 -21.45 -48.33 6.41
N ALA A 828 -20.27 -48.53 7.00
CA ALA A 828 -19.81 -49.87 7.39
C ALA A 828 -20.69 -50.47 8.52
N ASP A 829 -20.70 -51.80 8.61
CA ASP A 829 -21.43 -52.52 9.67
C ASP A 829 -20.89 -52.21 11.09
N ASP A 830 -19.61 -51.80 11.18
CA ASP A 830 -18.93 -51.42 12.41
C ASP A 830 -18.88 -49.88 12.54
N ARG A 831 -19.26 -49.35 13.71
CA ARG A 831 -19.39 -47.89 13.96
C ARG A 831 -18.07 -47.13 14.02
N ASP A 832 -16.95 -47.83 14.06
CA ASP A 832 -15.60 -47.27 14.16
C ASP A 832 -14.82 -47.40 12.83
N GLU A 833 -15.46 -47.89 11.76
CA GLU A 833 -14.92 -47.97 10.40
C GLU A 833 -15.79 -47.11 9.47
N GLY A 834 -15.20 -46.23 8.67
CA GLY A 834 -15.96 -45.43 7.71
C GLY A 834 -16.51 -46.28 6.55
N GLY A 835 -17.49 -45.73 5.82
CA GLY A 835 -18.24 -46.43 4.79
C GLY A 835 -17.65 -46.36 3.38
N VAL A 836 -18.52 -46.51 2.38
CA VAL A 836 -18.19 -46.38 0.95
C VAL A 836 -19.14 -45.37 0.32
N VAL A 837 -18.58 -44.40 -0.42
CA VAL A 837 -19.34 -43.50 -1.29
C VAL A 837 -19.27 -44.03 -2.72
N THR A 838 -20.42 -44.25 -3.33
CA THR A 838 -20.57 -44.71 -4.72
C THR A 838 -21.08 -43.56 -5.57
N PHE A 839 -20.35 -43.24 -6.64
CA PHE A 839 -20.76 -42.30 -7.68
C PHE A 839 -21.22 -43.10 -8.90
N ALA A 840 -22.37 -42.78 -9.45
CA ALA A 840 -22.91 -43.40 -10.66
C ALA A 840 -23.21 -42.32 -11.71
N HIS A 841 -22.79 -42.54 -12.96
CA HIS A 841 -23.23 -41.70 -14.07
C HIS A 841 -24.68 -42.10 -14.42
N ALA A 842 -25.62 -41.21 -14.15
CA ALA A 842 -27.06 -41.49 -14.23
C ALA A 842 -27.67 -41.15 -15.61
N GLY A 843 -26.92 -40.47 -16.49
CA GLY A 843 -27.38 -40.06 -17.82
C GLY A 843 -26.70 -38.79 -18.32
N GLY A 844 -26.96 -38.43 -19.58
CA GLY A 844 -26.35 -37.26 -20.22
C GLY A 844 -25.16 -37.62 -21.11
N ASP A 845 -24.24 -36.67 -21.27
CA ASP A 845 -23.08 -36.80 -22.15
C ASP A 845 -22.07 -37.83 -21.63
N ALA A 846 -21.41 -38.53 -22.57
CA ALA A 846 -20.27 -39.37 -22.27
C ALA A 846 -19.03 -38.51 -21.97
N LEU A 847 -18.23 -38.94 -21.00
CA LEU A 847 -17.09 -38.18 -20.51
C LEU A 847 -15.80 -38.95 -20.78
N ASP A 848 -14.71 -38.28 -21.15
CA ASP A 848 -13.40 -38.91 -21.17
C ASP A 848 -12.98 -39.23 -19.72
N ALA A 849 -12.73 -40.51 -19.43
CA ALA A 849 -12.44 -40.95 -18.07
C ALA A 849 -11.11 -40.42 -17.52
N GLY A 850 -10.17 -40.04 -18.41
CA GLY A 850 -8.93 -39.36 -18.04
C GLY A 850 -9.11 -37.89 -17.66
N HIS A 851 -10.34 -37.36 -17.78
CA HIS A 851 -10.70 -36.00 -17.43
C HIS A 851 -11.76 -35.92 -16.33
N VAL A 852 -12.17 -37.03 -15.72
CA VAL A 852 -13.17 -37.05 -14.64
C VAL A 852 -12.54 -37.52 -13.34
N ASP A 853 -12.67 -36.69 -12.31
CA ASP A 853 -12.23 -36.98 -10.96
C ASP A 853 -13.41 -36.92 -9.98
N VAL A 854 -13.27 -37.62 -8.86
CA VAL A 854 -14.20 -37.59 -7.74
C VAL A 854 -13.50 -37.14 -6.48
N VAL A 855 -14.22 -36.38 -5.64
CA VAL A 855 -13.75 -35.90 -4.35
C VAL A 855 -14.79 -36.24 -3.30
N VAL A 856 -14.36 -36.80 -2.18
CA VAL A 856 -15.20 -37.02 -0.99
C VAL A 856 -14.52 -36.35 0.20
N GLU A 857 -15.14 -35.34 0.79
CA GLU A 857 -14.60 -34.64 1.97
C GLU A 857 -15.14 -35.25 3.28
N PRO A 858 -14.30 -35.44 4.32
CA PRO A 858 -12.86 -35.11 4.39
C PRO A 858 -11.93 -36.21 3.86
N ALA A 859 -12.47 -37.31 3.33
CA ALA A 859 -11.74 -38.55 3.08
C ALA A 859 -10.72 -38.52 1.93
N THR A 860 -10.79 -37.55 1.02
CA THR A 860 -9.94 -37.47 -0.18
C THR A 860 -9.01 -36.26 -0.09
N ASP A 861 -7.71 -36.50 -0.02
CA ASP A 861 -6.68 -35.46 -0.18
C ASP A 861 -6.51 -35.13 -1.67
N GLY A 862 -7.41 -34.32 -2.22
CA GLY A 862 -7.37 -33.83 -3.62
C GLY A 862 -8.24 -34.62 -4.60
N LEU A 863 -7.92 -34.52 -5.89
CA LEU A 863 -8.67 -35.12 -6.99
C LEU A 863 -8.31 -36.60 -7.15
N ARG A 864 -9.33 -37.47 -7.22
CA ARG A 864 -9.15 -38.90 -7.49
C ARG A 864 -9.77 -39.27 -8.85
N PRO A 865 -9.01 -39.86 -9.78
CA PRO A 865 -9.55 -40.28 -11.06
C PRO A 865 -10.73 -41.23 -10.91
N TRP A 866 -11.77 -41.04 -11.73
CA TRP A 866 -12.96 -41.89 -11.75
C TRP A 866 -12.61 -43.35 -11.97
N ASP A 867 -11.86 -43.63 -13.05
CA ASP A 867 -11.22 -44.92 -13.34
C ASP A 867 -10.01 -44.68 -14.25
N PRO A 868 -8.76 -44.90 -13.79
CA PRO A 868 -7.56 -44.65 -14.59
C PRO A 868 -7.37 -45.65 -15.74
N ASP A 869 -8.11 -46.76 -15.75
CA ASP A 869 -8.05 -47.80 -16.80
C ASP A 869 -9.20 -47.70 -17.81
N ALA A 870 -10.18 -46.82 -17.59
CA ALA A 870 -11.27 -46.56 -18.53
C ALA A 870 -10.88 -45.45 -19.53
N ASP A 871 -11.39 -45.56 -20.76
CA ASP A 871 -11.26 -44.50 -21.77
C ASP A 871 -12.44 -43.51 -21.70
N GLU A 872 -13.63 -43.95 -21.25
CA GLU A 872 -14.87 -43.17 -21.24
C GLU A 872 -15.73 -43.52 -20.02
N VAL A 873 -16.46 -42.55 -19.46
CA VAL A 873 -17.49 -42.71 -18.42
C VAL A 873 -18.85 -42.44 -19.06
N THR A 874 -19.72 -43.43 -19.02
CA THR A 874 -21.05 -43.42 -19.66
C THR A 874 -22.15 -43.76 -18.66
N ALA A 875 -23.40 -43.51 -19.05
CA ALA A 875 -24.55 -43.80 -18.21
C ALA A 875 -24.59 -45.26 -17.76
N GLY A 876 -24.55 -45.46 -16.45
CA GLY A 876 -24.50 -46.76 -15.76
C GLY A 876 -23.11 -47.16 -15.27
N ASP A 877 -22.07 -46.40 -15.57
CA ASP A 877 -20.74 -46.61 -14.99
C ASP A 877 -20.70 -46.06 -13.56
N GLU A 878 -19.95 -46.76 -12.70
CA GLU A 878 -19.89 -46.47 -11.26
C GLU A 878 -18.43 -46.47 -10.77
N THR A 879 -18.10 -45.57 -9.85
CA THR A 879 -16.84 -45.61 -9.09
C THR A 879 -17.11 -45.48 -7.60
N THR A 880 -16.21 -46.03 -6.79
CA THR A 880 -16.36 -46.04 -5.33
C THR A 880 -15.13 -45.49 -4.62
N VAL A 881 -15.38 -44.75 -3.53
CA VAL A 881 -14.37 -44.20 -2.61
C VAL A 881 -14.64 -44.77 -1.23
N ALA A 882 -13.66 -45.48 -0.67
CA ALA A 882 -13.70 -45.90 0.73
C ALA A 882 -13.33 -44.72 1.61
N VAL A 883 -14.07 -44.50 2.68
CA VAL A 883 -13.84 -43.40 3.63
C VAL A 883 -13.61 -43.99 5.01
N ASP A 884 -12.72 -43.38 5.81
CA ASP A 884 -12.44 -43.82 7.18
C ASP A 884 -13.35 -43.11 8.22
N GLU A 885 -13.97 -42.01 7.82
CA GLU A 885 -14.88 -41.19 8.62
C GLU A 885 -16.17 -40.89 7.83
N GLU A 886 -17.21 -40.40 8.49
CA GLU A 886 -18.48 -40.07 7.82
C GLU A 886 -18.28 -38.89 6.85
N PRO A 887 -18.61 -39.06 5.55
CA PRO A 887 -18.35 -38.05 4.53
C PRO A 887 -19.42 -36.96 4.57
N ARG A 888 -18.99 -35.71 4.37
CA ARG A 888 -19.87 -34.53 4.38
C ARG A 888 -20.29 -34.11 2.98
N LEU A 889 -19.40 -34.28 2.02
CA LEU A 889 -19.58 -33.82 0.66
C LEU A 889 -18.98 -34.80 -0.33
N ALA A 890 -19.66 -35.00 -1.45
CA ALA A 890 -19.17 -35.73 -2.59
C ALA A 890 -19.31 -34.87 -3.86
N VAL A 891 -18.25 -34.80 -4.67
CA VAL A 891 -18.15 -33.92 -5.84
C VAL A 891 -17.59 -34.71 -7.02
N VAL A 892 -18.13 -34.46 -8.22
CA VAL A 892 -17.56 -34.92 -9.50
C VAL A 892 -16.97 -33.72 -10.23
N VAL A 893 -15.70 -33.80 -10.61
CA VAL A 893 -14.91 -32.72 -11.22
C VAL A 893 -14.46 -33.14 -12.62
N PHE A 894 -14.47 -32.21 -13.57
CA PHE A 894 -13.99 -32.37 -14.94
C PHE A 894 -12.76 -31.49 -15.20
N ARG A 895 -11.71 -32.08 -15.80
CA ARG A 895 -10.43 -31.42 -16.13
C ARG A 895 -9.83 -30.61 -14.98
N ASP A 896 -9.88 -31.16 -13.76
CA ASP A 896 -9.31 -30.60 -12.54
C ASP A 896 -9.98 -29.34 -11.94
N HIS A 897 -10.94 -28.69 -12.60
CA HIS A 897 -11.53 -27.42 -12.11
C HIS A 897 -13.05 -27.30 -12.24
N GLU A 898 -13.69 -27.97 -13.20
CA GLU A 898 -15.12 -27.80 -13.46
C GLU A 898 -15.96 -28.77 -12.61
N VAL A 899 -16.89 -28.26 -11.80
CA VAL A 899 -17.74 -29.12 -10.94
C VAL A 899 -19.00 -29.54 -11.70
N LEU A 900 -19.10 -30.82 -12.06
CA LEU A 900 -20.27 -31.37 -12.77
C LEU A 900 -21.41 -31.76 -11.82
N HIS A 901 -21.09 -32.23 -10.61
CA HIS A 901 -22.08 -32.63 -9.61
C HIS A 901 -21.58 -32.41 -8.20
N ARG A 902 -22.49 -32.01 -7.31
CA ARG A 902 -22.22 -31.81 -5.89
C ARG A 902 -23.35 -32.40 -5.05
N GLU A 903 -23.03 -33.38 -4.21
CA GLU A 903 -23.96 -34.02 -3.29
C GLU A 903 -23.53 -33.78 -1.83
N PRO A 904 -24.30 -33.01 -1.03
CA PRO A 904 -24.13 -32.99 0.42
C PRO A 904 -24.58 -34.34 1.02
N LEU A 905 -23.73 -34.94 1.85
CA LEU A 905 -23.97 -36.25 2.48
C LEU A 905 -24.24 -36.15 3.99
N ASP A 906 -24.14 -34.94 4.55
CA ASP A 906 -24.56 -34.65 5.92
C ASP A 906 -26.06 -34.90 6.10
N ARG A 907 -26.45 -35.63 7.16
CA ARG A 907 -27.86 -35.72 7.55
C ARG A 907 -28.28 -34.40 8.20
N ASP A 908 -29.24 -33.71 7.59
CA ASP A 908 -30.07 -32.72 8.29
C ASP A 908 -30.62 -33.36 9.59
N GLU A 909 -30.17 -32.84 10.73
CA GLU A 909 -30.94 -32.83 12.00
C GLU A 909 -31.35 -31.40 12.35
#